data_AF-A0A1N6KTJ1-F1
#
_entry.id   AF-A0A1N6KTJ1-F1
#
_cell.length_a   1.000
_cell.length_b   1.000
_cell.length_c   1.000
_cell.angle_alpha   90.00
_cell.angle_beta   90.00
_cell.angle_gamma   90.00
#
_symmetry.space_group_name_H-M   'P 1'
#
loop_
_entity.id
_entity.type
_entity.pdbx_description
1 polymer ?
#
loop_
_entity_poly.entity_id
_entity_poly.type
_entity_poly.pdbx_seq_one_letter_code
_entity_poly.pdbx_strand_id
1 'polypeptide(L)'
;MSDRFKEFQPGLESPAGDEATLRIESNGSDVVVTLNGTEIFNLADTGLTGGKPGFRAYGDDSGSQFMQIITFTGGEHLMAIRSIIPSDTQASLGVQMGSASAITISVAAWGRGAPRHMGHGLLGGDASLPLPAGFGPGNHHMLATDANGRVDIRPGPNHRSIYFGKAGGATTHTRAQIAAATGIADSQVPAQIRIGLPVSGTKHFWGQHPDYALEPGLVWNVTEQFFALETTQPISIWFHFERGGTFASLGKWAGKSGYLRHPIVYKAYGSGPLPVISRPLAFIGAPENNIVLEELDNGQIAEPPINPDDENGGRIKEGFLFNQPSRNWLINLCDLSGKERAFQGVSRFTLTRNRINDSRYLRPRDGITWATAALSRDDRIMGFYAYDADGFALFRNTVVEAGFHRDFDPDANPPTAEDPLSPSQFNHGGYIKEVGSDHTAIENVFAFNSSHGVKWGSGVFQVHNLYFENPAHYLILGPYTYNQDPAKNAGMNISVCYQNVMLGTRWPPAFGGIDSIAYFRGQIGTGGAAYPWQWEQVLLHAANPNDPAEVEAKPDSFAEYSEAVSTTHGENADTPWPIRNFVGNWLEYEDVNITLDQAGLNDLTLHHWVDDELGQPRGSSDTLNVVDYLKAVDFDTIPQIVAHFLTTLGADYGVYSGADTLTFTPEPRSEGWRWDGPYNWSLGRVPQGGDSVALNGADPVAGWQNIHLAALDLGANANLIRFGGRMVLDALSGSGTITVRDSAEIYLGAVSSSGIAMTLEDGGLLLTGSVADNLSLTCEGLCEAIIQPGAALTIAPGQTLTIDGDAGKVGFDGAGGGTATLTLAGSLQFVAGPTAFSVIREWDTGLPGLDAYNRPVPRSVASTVVLGGDLIVDVTGLAPNVYTLIAADSLSGDFASTQVTGGTGTVSIDRAAGAVTIKVD
;
A
#
# COMPACT_ATOMS: atom_id res chain seq x y z
N MET A 1 -21.16 42.79 -18.56
CA MET A 1 -20.67 44.18 -18.49
C MET A 1 -19.55 44.30 -19.51
N SER A 2 -19.92 44.74 -20.71
CA SER A 2 -19.00 45.25 -21.72
C SER A 2 -18.65 46.70 -21.37
N ASP A 3 -17.52 47.18 -21.90
CA ASP A 3 -17.09 48.58 -21.91
C ASP A 3 -16.53 49.14 -20.59
N ARG A 4 -15.24 48.87 -20.39
CA ARG A 4 -14.21 49.84 -19.98
C ARG A 4 -12.87 49.12 -19.85
N PHE A 5 -11.99 49.29 -20.84
CA PHE A 5 -10.53 49.41 -20.69
C PHE A 5 -9.94 49.51 -22.11
N LYS A 6 -10.06 50.72 -22.68
CA LYS A 6 -9.26 51.20 -23.81
C LYS A 6 -8.54 52.43 -23.30
N GLU A 7 -7.21 52.33 -23.12
CA GLU A 7 -6.20 53.39 -23.28
C GLU A 7 -4.93 52.99 -22.52
N PHE A 8 -4.02 52.26 -23.20
CA PHE A 8 -2.58 52.53 -23.21
C PHE A 8 -1.99 51.77 -24.42
N GLN A 9 -1.55 52.57 -25.41
CA GLN A 9 -0.86 52.27 -26.68
C GLN A 9 -1.26 51.06 -27.56
N PRO A 10 -1.60 51.30 -28.85
CA PRO A 10 -1.93 50.25 -29.82
C PRO A 10 -0.70 49.71 -30.56
N GLY A 11 -0.68 48.39 -30.78
CA GLY A 11 0.14 47.78 -31.83
C GLY A 11 1.09 46.70 -31.34
N LEU A 12 0.57 45.51 -31.08
CA LEU A 12 1.27 44.22 -31.19
C LEU A 12 0.22 43.11 -31.13
N GLU A 13 -0.63 43.03 -32.16
CA GLU A 13 -1.33 41.78 -32.45
C GLU A 13 -0.40 40.93 -33.32
N SER A 14 0.13 39.85 -32.75
CA SER A 14 0.72 38.76 -33.54
C SER A 14 -0.42 37.82 -33.95
N PRO A 15 -0.57 37.47 -35.24
CA PRO A 15 -1.50 36.43 -35.64
C PRO A 15 -1.05 35.10 -35.04
N ALA A 16 -2.00 34.31 -34.53
CA ALA A 16 -1.74 32.98 -34.00
C ALA A 16 -0.96 32.14 -35.03
N GLY A 17 0.31 31.82 -34.72
CA GLY A 17 1.15 30.98 -35.56
C GLY A 17 2.62 31.42 -35.73
N ASP A 18 3.01 32.63 -35.33
CA ASP A 18 4.38 33.11 -35.55
C ASP A 18 5.28 33.08 -34.29
N GLU A 19 6.54 32.68 -34.46
CA GLU A 19 7.57 32.64 -33.41
C GLU A 19 7.82 34.04 -32.82
N ALA A 20 7.70 34.18 -31.50
CA ALA A 20 8.15 35.38 -30.79
C ALA A 20 9.63 35.25 -30.42
N THR A 21 10.45 36.22 -30.82
CA THR A 21 11.88 36.27 -30.49
C THR A 21 12.12 37.28 -29.37
N LEU A 22 12.53 36.78 -28.20
CA LEU A 22 13.02 37.63 -27.11
C LEU A 22 14.55 37.71 -27.20
N ARG A 23 15.09 38.92 -27.22
CA ARG A 23 16.54 39.17 -27.27
C ARG A 23 16.96 40.07 -26.12
N ILE A 24 17.93 39.60 -25.33
CA ILE A 24 18.53 40.34 -24.23
C ILE A 24 19.97 40.66 -24.62
N GLU A 25 20.30 41.94 -24.66
CA GLU A 25 21.66 42.42 -24.93
C GLU A 25 22.24 43.06 -23.68
N SER A 26 23.47 42.69 -23.34
CA SER A 26 24.24 43.36 -22.29
C SER A 26 25.50 43.97 -22.88
N ASN A 27 25.62 45.29 -22.79
CA ASN A 27 26.79 46.05 -23.25
C ASN A 27 27.63 46.54 -22.06
N GLY A 28 27.93 45.63 -21.13
CA GLY A 28 28.79 45.86 -19.97
C GLY A 28 28.09 46.54 -18.79
N SER A 29 27.59 47.76 -18.96
CA SER A 29 26.93 48.52 -17.88
C SER A 29 25.42 48.69 -18.04
N ASP A 30 24.86 48.19 -19.13
CA ASP A 30 23.46 48.38 -19.50
C ASP A 30 22.84 47.07 -20.02
N VAL A 31 21.54 46.91 -19.77
CA VAL A 31 20.76 45.73 -20.17
C VAL A 31 19.52 46.18 -20.91
N VAL A 32 19.42 45.76 -22.17
CA VAL A 32 18.28 46.06 -23.03
C VAL A 32 17.56 44.76 -23.36
N VAL A 33 16.25 44.73 -23.13
CA VAL A 33 15.36 43.61 -23.47
C VAL A 33 14.47 44.04 -24.62
N THR A 34 14.52 43.26 -25.71
CA THR A 34 13.68 43.46 -26.88
C THR A 34 12.80 42.24 -27.13
N LEU A 35 11.52 42.48 -27.47
CA LEU A 35 10.59 41.46 -27.92
C LEU A 35 10.25 41.76 -29.40
N ASN A 36 10.52 40.79 -30.28
CA ASN A 36 10.36 40.94 -31.73
C ASN A 36 11.05 42.20 -32.29
N GLY A 37 12.22 42.55 -31.73
CA GLY A 37 13.01 43.72 -32.11
C GLY A 37 12.53 45.05 -31.52
N THR A 38 11.48 45.06 -30.69
CA THR A 38 11.02 46.26 -29.98
C THR A 38 11.53 46.26 -28.55
N GLU A 39 12.18 47.34 -28.12
CA GLU A 39 12.67 47.51 -26.76
C GLU A 39 11.50 47.63 -25.78
N ILE A 40 11.46 46.73 -24.82
CA ILE A 40 10.42 46.69 -23.77
C ILE A 40 10.98 47.05 -22.40
N PHE A 41 12.30 46.98 -22.23
CA PHE A 41 12.98 47.36 -21.00
C PHE A 41 14.43 47.77 -21.26
N ASN A 42 14.85 48.86 -20.61
CA ASN A 42 16.22 49.35 -20.65
C ASN A 42 16.65 49.79 -19.25
N LEU A 43 17.75 49.23 -18.76
CA LEU A 43 18.23 49.49 -17.40
C LEU A 43 18.71 50.94 -17.25
N ALA A 44 19.30 51.56 -18.28
CA ALA A 44 19.72 52.95 -18.25
C ALA A 44 18.55 53.93 -18.00
N ASP A 45 17.35 53.60 -18.46
CA ASP A 45 16.15 54.44 -18.29
C ASP A 45 15.63 54.47 -16.84
N THR A 46 16.08 53.53 -16.00
CA THR A 46 15.67 53.47 -14.59
C THR A 46 16.42 54.47 -13.70
N GLY A 47 17.48 55.11 -14.22
CA GLY A 47 18.32 56.05 -13.47
C GLY A 47 19.15 55.43 -12.33
N LEU A 48 19.13 54.10 -12.18
CA LEU A 48 19.83 53.37 -11.15
C LEU A 48 21.30 53.17 -11.53
N THR A 49 22.15 54.16 -11.25
CA THR A 49 23.60 53.99 -11.33
C THR A 49 24.20 53.82 -9.93
N GLY A 50 24.79 52.65 -9.66
CA GLY A 50 25.78 52.49 -8.58
C GLY A 50 25.27 52.22 -7.15
N GLY A 51 24.18 51.48 -6.94
CA GLY A 51 23.76 51.05 -5.59
C GLY A 51 23.06 49.69 -5.57
N LYS A 52 23.32 48.88 -4.53
CA LYS A 52 22.68 47.56 -4.31
C LYS A 52 21.14 47.70 -4.32
N PRO A 53 20.39 47.02 -5.20
CA PRO A 53 18.94 47.13 -5.19
C PRO A 53 18.33 46.24 -4.10
N GLY A 54 17.49 46.85 -3.26
CA GLY A 54 16.42 46.17 -2.51
C GLY A 54 15.09 46.39 -3.23
N PHE A 55 14.25 45.37 -3.31
CA PHE A 55 13.02 45.38 -4.11
C PHE A 55 11.77 45.72 -3.29
N ARG A 56 10.80 46.39 -3.94
CA ARG A 56 9.37 46.45 -3.57
C ARG A 56 8.54 45.90 -4.72
N ALA A 57 7.58 45.04 -4.40
CA ALA A 57 6.54 44.58 -5.33
C ALA A 57 5.37 45.56 -5.33
N TYR A 58 4.75 45.77 -6.50
CA TYR A 58 3.41 46.32 -6.64
C TYR A 58 2.60 45.35 -7.49
N GLY A 59 1.43 44.95 -7.02
CA GLY A 59 0.47 44.16 -7.77
C GLY A 59 -0.93 44.72 -7.56
N ASP A 60 -1.75 44.66 -8.60
CA ASP A 60 -3.21 44.69 -8.49
C ASP A 60 -3.78 43.31 -8.84
N ASP A 61 -5.00 43.04 -8.36
CA ASP A 61 -5.62 41.72 -8.27
C ASP A 61 -6.11 41.13 -9.62
N SER A 62 -5.52 41.50 -10.75
CA SER A 62 -6.05 41.17 -12.10
C SER A 62 -5.30 40.10 -12.90
N GLY A 63 -4.34 39.39 -12.31
CA GLY A 63 -3.77 38.16 -12.92
C GLY A 63 -2.85 38.39 -14.14
N SER A 64 -2.05 39.47 -14.13
CA SER A 64 -1.06 39.73 -15.19
C SER A 64 0.29 39.04 -14.95
N GLN A 65 0.97 38.70 -16.05
CA GLN A 65 2.21 37.91 -16.18
C GLN A 65 3.37 38.38 -15.28
N PHE A 66 4.10 37.43 -14.67
CA PHE A 66 5.31 37.70 -13.88
C PHE A 66 6.57 37.36 -14.68
N MET A 67 7.55 38.27 -14.69
CA MET A 67 8.93 37.94 -15.07
C MET A 67 9.85 38.33 -13.92
N GLN A 68 10.50 37.34 -13.31
CA GLN A 68 11.51 37.56 -12.28
C GLN A 68 12.90 37.43 -12.90
N ILE A 69 13.63 38.55 -12.95
CA ILE A 69 15.02 38.58 -13.41
C ILE A 69 15.90 38.77 -12.17
N ILE A 70 16.77 37.80 -11.88
CA ILE A 70 17.76 37.88 -10.80
C ILE A 70 19.14 37.99 -11.43
N THR A 71 19.86 39.08 -11.15
CA THR A 71 21.25 39.27 -11.56
C THR A 71 22.17 39.27 -10.35
N PHE A 72 23.23 38.45 -10.40
CA PHE A 72 24.33 38.49 -9.45
C PHE A 72 25.56 39.10 -10.14
N THR A 73 26.22 40.07 -9.49
CA THR A 73 27.52 40.56 -9.93
C THR A 73 28.61 40.02 -9.00
N GLY A 74 29.35 39.05 -9.51
CA GLY A 74 30.51 38.48 -8.85
C GLY A 74 30.98 37.23 -9.57
N GLY A 75 31.82 37.43 -10.59
CA GLY A 75 32.70 36.43 -11.24
C GLY A 75 32.14 35.01 -11.42
N GLU A 76 31.80 34.68 -12.66
CA GLU A 76 31.26 33.41 -13.18
C GLU A 76 29.73 33.34 -13.23
N HIS A 77 29.21 33.29 -14.47
CA HIS A 77 27.84 33.62 -14.82
C HIS A 77 26.91 32.41 -14.68
N LEU A 78 25.97 32.46 -13.73
CA LEU A 78 24.78 31.63 -13.72
C LEU A 78 23.54 32.54 -13.83
N MET A 79 22.72 32.34 -14.86
CA MET A 79 21.46 33.06 -15.05
C MET A 79 20.32 32.06 -14.82
N ALA A 80 19.47 32.29 -13.81
CA ALA A 80 18.24 31.55 -13.61
C ALA A 80 17.06 32.39 -14.11
N ILE A 81 16.38 31.92 -15.16
CA ILE A 81 15.13 32.50 -15.64
C ILE A 81 14.00 31.60 -15.15
N ARG A 82 13.10 32.15 -14.32
CA ARG A 82 11.83 31.49 -13.98
C ARG A 82 10.73 32.13 -14.80
N SER A 83 10.31 31.44 -15.86
CA SER A 83 9.11 31.78 -16.63
C SER A 83 7.92 31.06 -15.99
N ILE A 84 6.83 31.79 -15.70
CA ILE A 84 5.52 31.20 -15.43
C ILE A 84 4.73 31.37 -16.73
N ILE A 85 4.65 30.30 -17.52
CA ILE A 85 3.79 30.25 -18.71
C ILE A 85 2.35 30.01 -18.23
N PRO A 86 1.33 30.72 -18.76
CA PRO A 86 -0.07 30.41 -18.50
C PRO A 86 -0.36 28.92 -18.72
N SER A 87 -1.19 28.33 -17.86
CA SER A 87 -1.43 26.89 -17.75
C SER A 87 -2.04 26.23 -19.01
N ASP A 88 -2.32 26.99 -20.05
CA ASP A 88 -3.08 26.60 -21.24
C ASP A 88 -2.27 26.60 -22.55
N THR A 89 -0.95 26.85 -22.51
CA THR A 89 -0.09 26.75 -23.71
C THR A 89 1.16 25.90 -23.46
N GLN A 90 1.32 24.77 -24.15
CA GLN A 90 2.60 24.03 -24.18
C GLN A 90 3.57 24.72 -25.13
N ALA A 91 4.70 25.16 -24.60
CA ALA A 91 5.78 25.80 -25.34
C ALA A 91 7.08 25.02 -25.14
N SER A 92 7.83 24.77 -26.22
CA SER A 92 9.22 24.29 -26.13
C SER A 92 10.16 25.49 -26.03
N LEU A 93 11.09 25.45 -25.06
CA LEU A 93 12.09 26.49 -24.86
C LEU A 93 13.41 26.05 -25.51
N GLY A 94 13.75 26.64 -26.65
CA GLY A 94 15.08 26.48 -27.26
C GLY A 94 16.01 27.59 -26.77
N VAL A 95 17.07 27.23 -26.04
CA VAL A 95 18.16 28.18 -25.70
C VAL A 95 19.33 27.92 -26.63
N GLN A 96 19.59 28.85 -27.54
CA GLN A 96 20.79 28.79 -28.40
C GLN A 96 21.79 29.83 -27.91
N MET A 97 22.94 29.37 -27.40
CA MET A 97 24.03 30.27 -27.01
C MET A 97 24.76 30.75 -28.27
N GLY A 98 24.58 32.03 -28.61
CA GLY A 98 25.44 32.73 -29.55
C GLY A 98 26.78 33.10 -28.91
N SER A 99 27.61 33.87 -29.65
CA SER A 99 28.86 34.42 -29.11
C SER A 99 28.65 35.19 -27.80
N ALA A 100 29.74 35.45 -27.05
CA ALA A 100 29.80 35.86 -25.64
C ALA A 100 28.98 37.08 -25.16
N SER A 101 28.12 37.67 -26.01
CA SER A 101 27.34 38.86 -25.72
C SER A 101 25.87 38.81 -26.21
N ALA A 102 25.35 37.65 -26.65
CA ALA A 102 23.93 37.52 -27.00
C ALA A 102 23.35 36.11 -26.71
N ILE A 103 22.20 36.07 -26.02
CA ILE A 103 21.37 34.87 -25.86
C ILE A 103 20.08 35.09 -26.65
N THR A 104 19.73 34.13 -27.51
CA THR A 104 18.45 34.10 -28.24
C THR A 104 17.59 32.99 -27.66
N ILE A 105 16.35 33.33 -27.31
CA ILE A 105 15.36 32.38 -26.79
C ILE A 105 14.21 32.32 -27.79
N SER A 106 13.95 31.13 -28.32
CA SER A 106 12.83 30.86 -29.21
C SER A 106 11.77 30.02 -28.49
N VAL A 107 10.51 30.39 -28.66
CA VAL A 107 9.36 29.69 -28.04
C VAL A 107 8.40 29.23 -29.14
N ALA A 108 8.20 27.92 -29.28
CA ALA A 108 7.26 27.33 -30.24
C ALA A 108 6.11 26.63 -29.51
N ALA A 109 4.85 26.98 -29.85
CA ALA A 109 3.64 26.43 -29.25
C ALA A 109 3.03 25.29 -30.08
N TRP A 110 2.63 24.18 -29.44
CA TRP A 110 2.01 23.01 -30.09
C TRP A 110 0.56 22.81 -29.63
N GLY A 111 -0.33 22.43 -30.55
CA GLY A 111 -1.78 22.30 -30.31
C GLY A 111 -2.24 20.92 -29.81
N ARG A 112 -2.97 20.93 -28.68
CA ARG A 112 -3.95 20.01 -28.05
C ARG A 112 -3.88 18.48 -28.23
N GLY A 113 -3.80 17.80 -27.07
CA GLY A 113 -4.39 16.48 -26.76
C GLY A 113 -4.51 16.27 -25.23
N ALA A 114 -5.75 16.21 -24.73
CA ALA A 114 -6.23 15.89 -23.36
C ALA A 114 -5.80 16.79 -22.15
N PRO A 115 -6.72 17.16 -21.24
CA PRO A 115 -6.46 18.10 -20.15
C PRO A 115 -5.71 17.43 -18.99
N ARG A 116 -4.48 17.88 -18.71
CA ARG A 116 -3.80 17.65 -17.42
C ARG A 116 -4.21 18.77 -16.47
N HIS A 117 -5.22 18.54 -15.64
CA HIS A 117 -5.51 19.45 -14.52
C HIS A 117 -4.59 19.12 -13.35
N MET A 118 -3.55 19.93 -13.13
CA MET A 118 -2.99 20.10 -11.79
C MET A 118 -3.84 21.15 -11.07
N GLY A 119 -4.62 20.71 -10.09
CA GLY A 119 -5.36 21.59 -9.19
C GLY A 119 -4.40 22.31 -8.24
N HIS A 120 -3.98 23.53 -8.59
CA HIS A 120 -3.24 24.41 -7.67
C HIS A 120 -3.58 25.89 -7.88
N GLY A 121 -4.87 26.20 -7.78
CA GLY A 121 -5.30 27.58 -7.68
C GLY A 121 -6.58 27.66 -6.90
N LEU A 122 -6.53 27.57 -5.56
CA LEU A 122 -7.61 27.98 -4.66
C LEU A 122 -7.23 28.07 -3.16
N LEU A 123 -5.94 28.01 -2.79
CA LEU A 123 -5.51 28.34 -1.42
C LEU A 123 -4.93 29.76 -1.43
N GLY A 124 -5.80 30.76 -1.25
CA GLY A 124 -5.43 32.15 -0.98
C GLY A 124 -4.93 32.33 0.46
N GLY A 125 -3.91 31.56 0.86
CA GLY A 125 -3.27 31.63 2.17
C GLY A 125 -1.76 31.79 2.02
N ASP A 126 -1.19 32.69 2.81
CA ASP A 126 0.22 33.03 2.98
C ASP A 126 1.25 32.07 2.33
N ALA A 127 2.01 32.56 1.36
CA ALA A 127 3.01 31.81 0.56
C ALA A 127 4.23 31.29 1.36
N SER A 128 4.13 31.29 2.69
CA SER A 128 5.17 30.85 3.63
C SER A 128 4.92 29.44 4.20
N LEU A 129 3.80 28.78 3.87
CA LEU A 129 3.50 27.42 4.32
C LEU A 129 3.97 26.36 3.31
N PRO A 130 4.64 25.27 3.74
CA PRO A 130 4.95 24.17 2.85
C PRO A 130 3.65 23.54 2.34
N LEU A 131 3.57 23.37 1.02
CA LEU A 131 2.43 22.75 0.35
C LEU A 131 2.31 21.26 0.78
N PRO A 132 1.09 20.71 0.92
CA PRO A 132 0.88 19.27 1.11
C PRO A 132 1.53 18.46 0.00
N ALA A 133 1.95 17.22 0.27
CA ALA A 133 2.59 16.34 -0.70
C ALA A 133 1.61 15.75 -1.76
N GLY A 134 0.47 16.40 -1.99
CA GLY A 134 -0.63 15.88 -2.81
C GLY A 134 -1.35 14.70 -2.14
N PHE A 135 -2.06 13.91 -2.92
CA PHE A 135 -2.71 12.67 -2.46
C PHE A 135 -1.70 11.52 -2.35
N GLY A 136 -1.94 10.58 -1.44
CA GLY A 136 -1.10 9.39 -1.27
C GLY A 136 -1.31 8.36 -2.40
N PRO A 137 -0.24 7.81 -3.02
CA PRO A 137 -0.35 6.82 -4.08
C PRO A 137 -0.80 5.43 -3.60
N GLY A 138 -0.85 5.20 -2.29
CA GLY A 138 -1.23 3.93 -1.68
C GLY A 138 -0.11 2.92 -1.66
N ASN A 139 1.15 3.33 -1.55
CA ASN A 139 2.30 2.43 -1.62
C ASN A 139 2.46 1.61 -0.33
N HIS A 140 1.72 0.49 -0.24
CA HIS A 140 1.81 -0.48 0.85
C HIS A 140 2.53 -1.77 0.40
N HIS A 141 2.66 -2.75 1.29
CA HIS A 141 3.19 -4.07 0.95
C HIS A 141 2.06 -5.09 0.89
N MET A 142 1.87 -5.74 -0.26
CA MET A 142 0.86 -6.78 -0.41
C MET A 142 1.36 -7.88 -1.34
N LEU A 143 1.28 -9.11 -0.87
CA LEU A 143 1.59 -10.31 -1.62
C LEU A 143 0.32 -10.87 -2.27
N ALA A 144 0.47 -11.68 -3.31
CA ALA A 144 -0.66 -12.38 -3.90
C ALA A 144 -1.33 -13.30 -2.86
N THR A 145 -2.64 -13.47 -2.95
CA THR A 145 -3.42 -14.42 -2.12
C THR A 145 -4.03 -15.58 -2.90
N ASP A 146 -4.45 -16.65 -2.22
CA ASP A 146 -5.24 -17.73 -2.78
C ASP A 146 -6.75 -17.45 -2.68
N ALA A 147 -7.59 -18.37 -3.14
CA ALA A 147 -9.05 -18.24 -3.08
C ALA A 147 -9.62 -18.18 -1.65
N ASN A 148 -8.85 -18.57 -0.62
CA ASN A 148 -9.24 -18.47 0.78
C ASN A 148 -8.69 -17.19 1.44
N GLY A 149 -8.05 -16.31 0.67
CA GLY A 149 -7.40 -15.10 1.17
C GLY A 149 -6.09 -15.34 1.90
N ARG A 150 -5.50 -16.55 1.84
CA ARG A 150 -4.15 -16.81 2.38
C ARG A 150 -3.11 -16.27 1.43
N VAL A 151 -1.97 -15.83 1.93
CA VAL A 151 -0.87 -15.37 1.10
C VAL A 151 -0.29 -16.56 0.31
N ASP A 152 -0.28 -16.41 -1.01
CA ASP A 152 0.33 -17.34 -1.97
C ASP A 152 1.82 -17.01 -2.12
N ILE A 153 2.61 -17.53 -1.18
CA ILE A 153 4.05 -17.28 -1.08
C ILE A 153 4.81 -18.45 -1.70
N ARG A 154 5.86 -18.13 -2.47
CA ARG A 154 6.77 -19.13 -3.02
C ARG A 154 8.09 -19.20 -2.26
N PRO A 155 8.73 -20.38 -2.16
CA PRO A 155 10.09 -20.52 -1.62
C PRO A 155 11.09 -19.60 -2.33
N GLY A 156 11.92 -18.90 -1.55
CA GLY A 156 13.01 -18.09 -2.09
C GLY A 156 14.31 -18.87 -2.27
N PRO A 157 15.39 -18.19 -2.68
CA PRO A 157 16.73 -18.77 -2.67
C PRO A 157 17.07 -19.33 -1.28
N ASN A 158 17.69 -20.51 -1.24
CA ASN A 158 18.11 -21.19 0.01
C ASN A 158 16.98 -21.40 1.04
N HIS A 159 15.77 -21.68 0.57
CA HIS A 159 14.59 -21.83 1.43
C HIS A 159 14.68 -22.95 2.48
N ARG A 160 14.06 -22.73 3.65
CA ARG A 160 13.82 -23.76 4.68
C ARG A 160 12.41 -23.63 5.28
N SER A 161 11.71 -24.75 5.42
CA SER A 161 10.48 -24.85 6.20
C SER A 161 10.74 -25.62 7.50
N ILE A 162 10.23 -25.11 8.62
CA ILE A 162 10.37 -25.68 9.97
C ILE A 162 9.00 -25.82 10.62
N TYR A 163 8.68 -27.01 11.13
CA TYR A 163 7.38 -27.38 11.68
C TYR A 163 7.48 -27.57 13.19
N PHE A 164 6.55 -26.96 13.92
CA PHE A 164 6.36 -27.11 15.36
C PHE A 164 4.99 -27.72 15.64
N GLY A 165 5.00 -28.90 16.25
CA GLY A 165 3.80 -29.66 16.60
C GLY A 165 3.24 -29.22 17.95
N LYS A 166 1.96 -29.50 18.22
CA LYS A 166 1.35 -29.26 19.53
C LYS A 166 1.94 -30.21 20.59
N ALA A 167 1.93 -29.78 21.84
CA ALA A 167 2.42 -30.59 22.95
C ALA A 167 1.69 -31.94 23.00
N GLY A 168 2.46 -33.04 23.05
CA GLY A 168 1.93 -34.40 23.06
C GLY A 168 1.31 -34.88 21.74
N GLY A 169 1.45 -34.12 20.64
CA GLY A 169 1.02 -34.54 19.32
C GLY A 169 1.75 -35.81 18.85
N ALA A 170 1.06 -36.67 18.09
CA ALA A 170 1.60 -37.95 17.63
C ALA A 170 2.82 -37.83 16.71
N THR A 171 2.92 -36.69 16.00
CA THR A 171 4.03 -36.35 15.10
C THR A 171 4.99 -35.31 15.71
N THR A 172 4.79 -34.97 16.98
CA THR A 172 5.61 -33.99 17.71
C THR A 172 6.75 -34.71 18.43
N HIS A 173 7.98 -34.26 18.17
CA HIS A 173 9.18 -34.88 18.73
C HIS A 173 9.89 -33.92 19.68
N THR A 174 10.15 -34.43 20.87
CA THR A 174 10.92 -33.74 21.90
C THR A 174 12.41 -33.75 21.56
N ARG A 175 13.14 -32.80 22.14
CA ARG A 175 14.59 -32.73 22.02
C ARG A 175 15.27 -34.04 22.42
N ALA A 176 14.82 -34.65 23.52
CA ALA A 176 15.36 -35.91 24.02
C ALA A 176 15.10 -37.09 23.06
N GLN A 177 13.93 -37.15 22.42
CA GLN A 177 13.62 -38.17 21.42
C GLN A 177 14.53 -38.03 20.19
N ILE A 178 14.73 -36.80 19.70
CA ILE A 178 15.62 -36.53 18.55
C ILE A 178 17.06 -36.91 18.89
N ALA A 179 17.55 -36.50 20.06
CA ALA A 179 18.89 -36.83 20.55
C ALA A 179 19.10 -38.35 20.63
N ALA A 180 18.15 -39.08 21.23
CA ALA A 180 18.20 -40.53 21.31
C ALA A 180 18.16 -41.22 19.93
N ALA A 181 17.33 -40.72 19.01
CA ALA A 181 17.20 -41.29 17.66
C ALA A 181 18.43 -41.06 16.78
N THR A 182 19.22 -40.02 17.06
CA THR A 182 20.36 -39.61 16.23
C THR A 182 21.73 -39.82 16.89
N GLY A 183 21.77 -40.16 18.18
CA GLY A 183 23.00 -40.39 18.94
C GLY A 183 23.80 -39.12 19.25
N ILE A 184 23.17 -37.94 19.16
CA ILE A 184 23.79 -36.65 19.52
C ILE A 184 23.42 -36.24 20.95
N ALA A 185 24.15 -35.28 21.52
CA ALA A 185 23.77 -34.72 22.82
C ALA A 185 22.51 -33.84 22.68
N ASP A 186 21.64 -33.85 23.69
CA ASP A 186 20.41 -33.04 23.75
C ASP A 186 20.67 -31.55 23.45
N SER A 187 21.75 -31.00 24.01
CA SER A 187 22.17 -29.61 23.78
C SER A 187 22.57 -29.30 22.33
N GLN A 188 22.91 -30.31 21.52
CA GLN A 188 23.30 -30.13 20.12
C GLN A 188 22.10 -30.13 19.17
N VAL A 189 20.94 -30.63 19.59
CA VAL A 189 19.76 -30.79 18.73
C VAL A 189 19.38 -29.50 17.99
N PRO A 190 19.26 -28.32 18.63
CA PRO A 190 18.89 -27.10 17.91
C PRO A 190 19.87 -26.72 16.79
N ALA A 191 21.18 -26.81 17.06
CA ALA A 191 22.22 -26.49 16.08
C ALA A 191 22.26 -27.50 14.93
N GLN A 192 21.95 -28.78 15.21
CA GLN A 192 21.89 -29.84 14.21
C GLN A 192 20.65 -29.74 13.31
N ILE A 193 19.50 -29.34 13.85
CA ILE A 193 18.29 -29.07 13.06
C ILE A 193 18.57 -28.02 11.97
N ARG A 194 19.29 -26.95 12.32
CA ARG A 194 19.67 -25.90 11.37
C ARG A 194 20.40 -26.43 10.14
N ILE A 195 21.38 -27.31 10.34
CA ILE A 195 22.21 -27.84 9.25
C ILE A 195 21.57 -29.01 8.49
N GLY A 196 20.35 -29.42 8.87
CA GLY A 196 19.62 -30.51 8.24
C GLY A 196 19.96 -31.88 8.84
N LEU A 197 19.48 -32.13 10.06
CA LEU A 197 19.64 -33.43 10.74
C LEU A 197 18.70 -34.49 10.14
N PRO A 198 19.21 -35.53 9.47
CA PRO A 198 18.36 -36.51 8.78
C PRO A 198 17.61 -37.40 9.77
N VAL A 199 16.39 -37.80 9.39
CA VAL A 199 15.61 -38.82 10.11
C VAL A 199 15.96 -40.19 9.53
N SER A 200 16.50 -41.08 10.37
CA SER A 200 16.96 -42.42 9.96
C SER A 200 15.87 -43.22 9.24
N GLY A 201 16.23 -43.85 8.12
CA GLY A 201 15.32 -44.68 7.33
C GLY A 201 14.27 -43.91 6.53
N THR A 202 14.34 -42.58 6.54
CA THR A 202 13.40 -41.73 5.82
C THR A 202 14.12 -40.75 4.91
N LYS A 203 13.30 -40.01 4.18
CA LYS A 203 13.71 -39.06 3.17
C LYS A 203 13.68 -37.62 3.70
N HIS A 204 13.40 -37.45 5.00
CA HIS A 204 13.09 -36.19 5.67
C HIS A 204 14.17 -35.80 6.69
N PHE A 205 14.17 -34.52 7.06
CA PHE A 205 14.97 -33.96 8.15
C PHE A 205 14.08 -33.62 9.34
N TRP A 206 14.61 -33.73 10.55
CA TRP A 206 13.88 -33.37 11.76
C TRP A 206 13.42 -31.91 11.69
N GLY A 207 12.15 -31.68 12.02
CA GLY A 207 11.52 -30.38 11.95
C GLY A 207 11.21 -29.87 10.54
N GLN A 208 11.60 -30.54 9.47
CA GLN A 208 11.34 -30.06 8.09
C GLN A 208 10.14 -30.73 7.41
N HIS A 209 9.29 -31.40 8.20
CA HIS A 209 8.08 -32.07 7.72
C HIS A 209 7.06 -32.20 8.87
N PRO A 210 5.74 -32.13 8.61
CA PRO A 210 4.68 -32.27 9.62
C PRO A 210 4.79 -33.55 10.48
N ASP A 211 5.20 -34.67 9.88
CA ASP A 211 5.35 -35.97 10.59
C ASP A 211 6.54 -36.01 11.56
N TYR A 212 7.48 -35.06 11.43
CA TYR A 212 8.69 -34.95 12.24
C TYR A 212 8.78 -33.57 12.90
N ALA A 213 7.62 -33.01 13.26
CA ALA A 213 7.53 -31.67 13.83
C ALA A 213 8.21 -31.59 15.21
N LEU A 214 8.71 -30.41 15.53
CA LEU A 214 9.44 -30.14 16.77
C LEU A 214 8.47 -29.78 17.89
N GLU A 215 8.78 -30.13 19.13
CA GLU A 215 7.96 -29.71 20.28
C GLU A 215 7.92 -28.18 20.47
N PRO A 216 6.85 -27.62 21.09
CA PRO A 216 6.71 -26.17 21.29
C PRO A 216 7.87 -25.53 22.06
N GLY A 217 8.51 -26.27 22.98
CA GLY A 217 9.66 -25.79 23.76
C GLY A 217 10.92 -25.53 22.93
N LEU A 218 10.97 -26.00 21.68
CA LEU A 218 12.12 -25.82 20.79
C LEU A 218 12.08 -24.54 19.95
N VAL A 219 10.93 -23.84 19.87
CA VAL A 219 10.74 -22.68 18.97
C VAL A 219 11.85 -21.65 19.14
N TRP A 220 12.08 -21.18 20.38
CA TRP A 220 13.11 -20.19 20.67
C TRP A 220 14.51 -20.62 20.25
N ASN A 221 14.90 -21.83 20.65
CA ASN A 221 16.27 -22.33 20.42
C ASN A 221 16.53 -22.56 18.93
N VAL A 222 15.55 -23.03 18.16
CA VAL A 222 15.71 -23.32 16.74
C VAL A 222 15.71 -22.05 15.89
N THR A 223 14.77 -21.13 16.15
CA THR A 223 14.73 -19.81 15.48
C THR A 223 16.02 -19.04 15.70
N GLU A 224 16.56 -19.05 16.94
CA GLU A 224 17.85 -18.44 17.25
C GLU A 224 18.99 -19.02 16.41
N GLN A 225 19.03 -20.33 16.16
CA GLN A 225 20.09 -20.93 15.36
C GLN A 225 20.04 -20.48 13.89
N PHE A 226 18.85 -20.35 13.31
CA PHE A 226 18.69 -19.84 11.94
C PHE A 226 19.09 -18.37 11.83
N PHE A 227 18.77 -17.57 12.85
CA PHE A 227 19.07 -16.14 12.88
C PHE A 227 20.46 -15.79 13.44
N ALA A 228 21.17 -16.72 14.07
CA ALA A 228 22.57 -16.52 14.49
C ALA A 228 23.55 -16.46 13.31
N LEU A 229 23.12 -16.77 12.10
CA LEU A 229 23.92 -16.49 10.91
C LEU A 229 24.00 -14.96 10.73
N GLU A 230 25.23 -14.43 10.77
CA GLU A 230 25.54 -13.10 10.24
C GLU A 230 25.40 -13.13 8.72
N THR A 231 24.17 -13.24 8.23
CA THR A 231 23.90 -13.01 6.82
C THR A 231 23.65 -11.53 6.63
N THR A 232 24.55 -10.87 5.91
CA THR A 232 24.26 -9.59 5.26
C THR A 232 23.18 -9.74 4.18
N GLN A 233 22.87 -10.99 3.80
CA GLN A 233 21.89 -11.34 2.77
C GLN A 233 20.52 -11.67 3.39
N PRO A 234 19.41 -11.34 2.68
CA PRO A 234 18.08 -11.78 3.05
C PRO A 234 17.93 -13.30 3.05
N ILE A 235 16.90 -13.81 3.73
CA ILE A 235 16.65 -15.26 3.87
C ILE A 235 15.20 -15.61 3.58
N SER A 236 14.95 -16.85 3.13
CA SER A 236 13.59 -17.39 3.01
C SER A 236 13.41 -18.54 3.99
N ILE A 237 12.69 -18.31 5.09
CA ILE A 237 12.43 -19.35 6.11
C ILE A 237 10.97 -19.28 6.53
N TRP A 238 10.30 -20.44 6.55
CA TRP A 238 8.92 -20.55 7.01
C TRP A 238 8.85 -21.37 8.29
N PHE A 239 8.19 -20.83 9.30
CA PHE A 239 7.89 -21.49 10.56
C PHE A 239 6.40 -21.83 10.60
N HIS A 240 6.11 -23.12 10.70
CA HIS A 240 4.78 -23.68 10.69
C HIS A 240 4.38 -24.11 12.11
N PHE A 241 3.23 -23.67 12.58
CA PHE A 241 2.70 -23.97 13.92
C PHE A 241 1.42 -24.81 13.81
N GLU A 242 1.39 -25.96 14.47
CA GLU A 242 0.25 -26.87 14.37
C GLU A 242 -1.00 -26.25 15.03
N ARG A 243 -2.11 -26.27 14.29
CA ARG A 243 -3.43 -25.86 14.78
C ARG A 243 -3.83 -26.60 16.06
N GLY A 244 -4.46 -25.86 16.99
CA GLY A 244 -4.78 -26.30 18.34
C GLY A 244 -3.58 -26.40 19.29
N GLY A 245 -2.37 -26.02 18.86
CA GLY A 245 -1.20 -25.91 19.72
C GLY A 245 -1.11 -24.54 20.42
N THR A 246 -0.43 -24.52 21.57
CA THR A 246 -0.04 -23.28 22.25
C THR A 246 1.48 -23.18 22.27
N PHE A 247 1.99 -22.04 21.81
CA PHE A 247 3.41 -21.76 21.66
C PHE A 247 3.74 -20.50 22.45
N ALA A 248 4.76 -20.59 23.31
CA ALA A 248 5.10 -19.49 24.21
C ALA A 248 5.67 -18.28 23.49
N SER A 249 6.20 -18.43 22.28
CA SER A 249 6.86 -17.37 21.52
C SER A 249 7.01 -17.83 20.08
N LEU A 250 7.17 -16.88 19.17
CA LEU A 250 7.60 -17.16 17.80
C LEU A 250 9.13 -17.22 17.66
N GLY A 251 9.89 -16.93 18.72
CA GLY A 251 11.35 -16.98 18.73
C GLY A 251 12.03 -15.61 18.78
N LYS A 252 13.29 -15.57 18.36
CA LYS A 252 14.12 -14.36 18.25
C LYS A 252 13.92 -13.70 16.88
N TRP A 253 13.93 -12.36 16.82
CA TRP A 253 13.59 -11.61 15.60
C TRP A 253 14.61 -10.57 15.16
N ALA A 254 15.40 -10.05 16.11
CA ALA A 254 16.17 -8.83 15.96
C ALA A 254 17.06 -8.80 14.70
N GLY A 255 16.78 -7.81 13.83
CA GLY A 255 17.66 -7.43 12.72
C GLY A 255 17.63 -8.37 11.53
N LYS A 256 16.48 -9.00 11.22
CA LYS A 256 16.36 -9.99 10.14
C LYS A 256 15.44 -9.53 9.03
N SER A 257 15.83 -9.86 7.80
CA SER A 257 15.11 -9.49 6.60
C SER A 257 14.83 -10.71 5.73
N GLY A 258 13.57 -10.89 5.35
CA GLY A 258 13.20 -11.77 4.26
C GLY A 258 13.53 -11.17 2.89
N TYR A 259 13.31 -11.93 1.82
CA TYR A 259 13.17 -11.34 0.47
C TYR A 259 11.74 -10.79 0.30
N LEU A 260 11.56 -9.75 -0.52
CA LEU A 260 10.27 -9.07 -0.65
C LEU A 260 9.12 -9.99 -1.13
N ARG A 261 9.39 -10.87 -2.11
CA ARG A 261 8.44 -11.89 -2.59
C ARG A 261 8.60 -13.26 -1.94
N HIS A 262 9.70 -13.47 -1.20
CA HIS A 262 9.97 -14.71 -0.47
C HIS A 262 10.30 -14.41 1.00
N PRO A 263 9.33 -13.84 1.73
CA PRO A 263 9.53 -13.33 3.08
C PRO A 263 9.88 -14.44 4.08
N ILE A 264 10.24 -14.03 5.29
CA ILE A 264 10.18 -14.92 6.44
C ILE A 264 8.69 -15.05 6.82
N VAL A 265 8.22 -16.28 7.01
CA VAL A 265 6.80 -16.55 7.23
C VAL A 265 6.60 -17.28 8.54
N TYR A 266 5.59 -16.88 9.31
CA TYR A 266 5.09 -17.60 10.46
C TYR A 266 3.62 -17.91 10.19
N LYS A 267 3.29 -19.20 10.06
CA LYS A 267 1.95 -19.61 9.65
C LYS A 267 1.45 -20.87 10.35
N ALA A 268 0.14 -21.06 10.35
CA ALA A 268 -0.45 -22.31 10.82
C ALA A 268 -0.27 -23.48 9.83
N TYR A 269 -0.37 -24.70 10.34
CA TYR A 269 -0.61 -25.92 9.55
C TYR A 269 -1.52 -26.91 10.29
N GLY A 270 -1.99 -27.94 9.59
CA GLY A 270 -2.87 -28.97 10.16
C GLY A 270 -4.33 -28.53 10.21
N SER A 271 -5.09 -29.07 11.17
CA SER A 271 -6.53 -28.83 11.32
C SER A 271 -6.89 -28.43 12.74
N GLY A 272 -7.97 -27.68 12.91
CA GLY A 272 -8.46 -27.23 14.22
C GLY A 272 -8.33 -25.72 14.42
N PRO A 273 -8.50 -25.24 15.67
CA PRO A 273 -8.37 -23.83 16.01
C PRO A 273 -6.99 -23.26 15.64
N LEU A 274 -6.90 -21.93 15.49
CA LEU A 274 -5.62 -21.27 15.23
C LEU A 274 -4.59 -21.63 16.33
N PRO A 275 -3.31 -21.78 15.98
CA PRO A 275 -2.24 -21.92 16.97
C PRO A 275 -2.14 -20.64 17.82
N VAL A 276 -2.09 -20.81 19.13
CA VAL A 276 -2.05 -19.70 20.10
C VAL A 276 -0.60 -19.32 20.39
N ILE A 277 -0.26 -18.06 20.19
CA ILE A 277 0.99 -17.42 20.60
C ILE A 277 0.76 -16.71 21.91
N SER A 278 1.17 -17.33 23.02
CA SER A 278 0.73 -16.96 24.37
C SER A 278 1.55 -15.85 25.03
N ARG A 279 2.51 -15.25 24.33
CA ARG A 279 3.29 -14.10 24.82
C ARG A 279 3.21 -12.93 23.84
N PRO A 280 3.43 -11.70 24.35
CA PRO A 280 3.68 -10.54 23.51
C PRO A 280 4.79 -10.77 22.49
N LEU A 281 4.60 -10.22 21.30
CA LEU A 281 5.57 -10.16 20.23
C LEU A 281 6.17 -8.76 20.21
N ALA A 282 7.43 -8.65 20.62
CA ALA A 282 8.13 -7.38 20.67
C ALA A 282 9.34 -7.38 19.74
N PHE A 283 9.35 -6.41 18.83
CA PHE A 283 10.34 -6.16 17.80
C PHE A 283 11.13 -4.93 18.24
N ILE A 284 12.21 -5.21 18.99
CA ILE A 284 13.02 -4.21 19.69
C ILE A 284 14.49 -4.46 19.34
N GLY A 285 15.18 -3.38 18.95
CA GLY A 285 16.65 -3.33 18.89
C GLY A 285 17.27 -3.22 17.50
N ALA A 286 16.62 -3.72 16.45
CA ALA A 286 17.11 -3.57 15.07
C ALA A 286 15.96 -3.70 14.05
N PRO A 287 16.04 -3.02 12.88
CA PRO A 287 15.06 -3.14 11.80
C PRO A 287 14.78 -4.58 11.36
N GLU A 288 13.51 -4.95 11.24
CA GLU A 288 13.08 -6.19 10.61
C GLU A 288 12.23 -5.92 9.37
N ASN A 289 12.49 -6.65 8.27
CA ASN A 289 11.85 -6.37 6.98
C ASN A 289 11.34 -7.64 6.28
N ASN A 290 10.30 -7.49 5.45
CA ASN A 290 9.75 -8.55 4.59
C ASN A 290 9.33 -9.79 5.40
N ILE A 291 8.34 -9.61 6.29
CA ILE A 291 7.85 -10.64 7.21
C ILE A 291 6.34 -10.79 7.07
N VAL A 292 5.89 -12.05 7.06
CA VAL A 292 4.47 -12.41 7.04
C VAL A 292 4.09 -13.18 8.31
N LEU A 293 3.01 -12.75 8.94
CA LEU A 293 2.30 -13.50 9.97
C LEU A 293 0.94 -13.90 9.44
N GLU A 294 0.61 -15.18 9.48
CA GLU A 294 -0.61 -15.70 8.88
C GLU A 294 -1.29 -16.77 9.74
N GLU A 295 -2.61 -16.66 9.93
CA GLU A 295 -3.41 -17.67 10.63
C GLU A 295 -2.92 -17.95 12.07
N LEU A 296 -2.63 -16.91 12.85
CA LEU A 296 -2.21 -17.04 14.25
C LEU A 296 -3.23 -16.42 15.21
N ASP A 297 -3.37 -16.99 16.40
CA ASP A 297 -4.09 -16.38 17.52
C ASP A 297 -3.08 -15.77 18.50
N ASN A 298 -3.17 -14.47 18.75
CA ASN A 298 -2.38 -13.77 19.77
C ASN A 298 -3.29 -13.04 20.78
N GLY A 299 -4.47 -13.60 21.02
CA GLY A 299 -5.50 -13.11 21.92
C GLY A 299 -5.35 -13.57 23.37
N GLN A 300 -4.86 -14.80 23.58
CA GLN A 300 -4.73 -15.40 24.91
C GLN A 300 -3.39 -15.06 25.58
N ILE A 301 -3.01 -13.78 25.60
CA ILE A 301 -1.83 -13.34 26.34
C ILE A 301 -2.22 -13.17 27.81
N ALA A 302 -1.66 -14.02 28.67
CA ALA A 302 -1.82 -13.86 30.11
C ALA A 302 -1.30 -12.50 30.56
N GLU A 303 -2.11 -11.76 31.32
CA GLU A 303 -1.67 -10.54 32.00
C GLU A 303 -0.47 -10.87 32.90
N PRO A 304 0.70 -10.23 32.72
CA PRO A 304 1.83 -10.49 33.60
C PRO A 304 1.46 -10.11 35.04
N PRO A 305 1.84 -10.90 36.06
CA PRO A 305 1.53 -10.59 37.46
C PRO A 305 2.01 -9.18 37.81
N ILE A 306 1.19 -8.42 38.52
CA ILE A 306 1.47 -7.04 38.92
C ILE A 306 2.73 -7.02 39.79
N ASN A 307 3.77 -6.32 39.33
CA ASN A 307 4.99 -6.05 40.06
C ASN A 307 4.93 -4.55 40.41
N PRO A 308 4.59 -4.20 41.65
CA PRO A 308 4.44 -2.81 42.07
C PRO A 308 5.76 -2.02 42.05
N ASP A 309 6.91 -2.69 41.93
CA ASP A 309 8.25 -2.06 41.99
C ASP A 309 8.83 -1.70 40.61
N ASP A 310 8.10 -1.91 39.50
CA ASP A 310 8.55 -1.51 38.16
C ASP A 310 8.22 -0.04 37.86
N GLU A 311 8.94 0.86 38.53
CA GLU A 311 8.81 2.32 38.45
C GLU A 311 9.05 2.89 37.04
N ASN A 312 9.61 2.08 36.12
CA ASN A 312 9.87 2.47 34.73
C ASN A 312 8.79 2.04 33.73
N GLY A 313 7.68 1.45 34.18
CA GLY A 313 6.60 1.05 33.28
C GLY A 313 7.04 0.05 32.21
N GLY A 314 8.03 -0.80 32.51
CA GLY A 314 8.74 -1.71 31.60
C GLY A 314 7.94 -2.93 31.12
N ARG A 315 6.61 -2.92 31.27
CA ARG A 315 5.74 -3.95 30.68
C ARG A 315 5.53 -3.63 29.21
N ILE A 316 5.77 -4.60 28.35
CA ILE A 316 5.20 -4.59 27.00
C ILE A 316 3.68 -4.65 27.21
N LYS A 317 3.03 -3.51 27.04
CA LYS A 317 1.57 -3.30 27.17
C LYS A 317 0.84 -3.96 26.00
N GLU A 318 1.60 -4.27 24.97
CA GLU A 318 1.13 -4.58 23.64
C GLU A 318 1.24 -6.08 23.36
N GLY A 319 0.27 -6.65 22.65
CA GLY A 319 0.43 -7.99 22.08
C GLY A 319 1.43 -7.97 20.94
N PHE A 320 1.53 -6.83 20.25
CA PHE A 320 2.54 -6.54 19.24
C PHE A 320 3.17 -5.18 19.53
N LEU A 321 4.49 -5.13 19.63
CA LEU A 321 5.24 -3.88 19.77
C LEU A 321 6.32 -3.80 18.70
N PHE A 322 6.16 -2.90 17.74
CA PHE A 322 7.22 -2.44 16.87
C PHE A 322 7.73 -1.12 17.40
N ASN A 323 9.02 -1.05 17.74
CA ASN A 323 9.63 0.16 18.27
C ASN A 323 10.92 0.52 17.52
N GLN A 324 11.04 0.07 16.26
CA GLN A 324 12.20 0.32 15.40
C GLN A 324 11.74 0.44 13.94
N PRO A 325 12.47 1.20 13.10
CA PRO A 325 12.18 1.33 11.68
C PRO A 325 12.09 -0.04 11.00
N SER A 326 10.89 -0.47 10.60
CA SER A 326 10.62 -1.80 10.04
C SER A 326 9.76 -1.67 8.79
N ARG A 327 9.99 -2.51 7.77
CA ARG A 327 9.34 -2.34 6.46
C ARG A 327 8.74 -3.62 5.89
N ASN A 328 7.69 -3.48 5.08
CA ASN A 328 7.10 -4.58 4.31
C ASN A 328 6.63 -5.73 5.21
N TRP A 329 5.79 -5.40 6.17
CA TRP A 329 5.15 -6.38 7.04
C TRP A 329 3.72 -6.63 6.59
N LEU A 330 3.32 -7.90 6.62
CA LEU A 330 1.97 -8.33 6.30
C LEU A 330 1.44 -9.24 7.40
N ILE A 331 0.34 -8.84 8.04
CA ILE A 331 -0.39 -9.66 9.01
C ILE A 331 -1.74 -10.02 8.39
N ASN A 332 -1.98 -11.32 8.22
CA ASN A 332 -3.12 -11.85 7.49
C ASN A 332 -3.87 -12.92 8.30
N LEU A 333 -5.20 -12.92 8.28
CA LEU A 333 -6.02 -14.00 8.87
C LEU A 333 -5.71 -14.29 10.34
N CYS A 334 -5.28 -13.29 11.12
CA CYS A 334 -4.95 -13.46 12.52
C CYS A 334 -6.10 -13.02 13.45
N ASP A 335 -6.24 -13.72 14.57
CA ASP A 335 -7.10 -13.33 15.68
C ASP A 335 -6.24 -12.61 16.75
N LEU A 336 -6.54 -11.34 16.96
CA LEU A 336 -5.73 -10.39 17.71
C LEU A 336 -6.59 -9.76 18.82
N SER A 337 -6.55 -10.30 20.03
CA SER A 337 -7.37 -9.78 21.14
C SER A 337 -6.59 -9.50 22.43
N GLY A 338 -7.29 -8.94 23.42
CA GLY A 338 -6.85 -8.76 24.80
C GLY A 338 -5.75 -7.71 25.05
N LYS A 339 -4.98 -7.32 24.04
CA LYS A 339 -3.84 -6.40 24.18
C LYS A 339 -3.73 -5.42 23.01
N GLU A 340 -3.17 -4.24 23.27
CA GLU A 340 -2.89 -3.23 22.23
C GLU A 340 -1.95 -3.76 21.15
N ARG A 341 -2.11 -3.33 19.89
CA ARG A 341 -1.11 -3.54 18.83
C ARG A 341 -0.43 -2.22 18.50
N ALA A 342 0.84 -2.06 18.83
CA ALA A 342 1.59 -0.83 18.57
C ALA A 342 2.59 -1.01 17.42
N PHE A 343 2.46 -0.15 16.41
CA PHE A 343 3.27 -0.11 15.20
C PHE A 343 4.02 1.23 15.13
N GLN A 344 5.26 1.29 15.62
CA GLN A 344 6.05 2.53 15.63
C GLN A 344 7.21 2.46 14.65
N GLY A 345 7.36 3.47 13.79
CA GLY A 345 8.41 3.53 12.77
C GLY A 345 8.20 2.56 11.61
N VAL A 346 6.96 2.15 11.32
CA VAL A 346 6.70 1.14 10.28
C VAL A 346 6.50 1.79 8.91
N SER A 347 7.02 1.20 7.84
CA SER A 347 6.74 1.63 6.47
C SER A 347 6.24 0.47 5.63
N ARG A 348 5.22 0.70 4.79
CA ARG A 348 4.58 -0.31 3.94
C ARG A 348 4.10 -1.50 4.77
N PHE A 349 3.25 -1.21 5.76
CA PHE A 349 2.76 -2.17 6.74
C PHE A 349 1.29 -2.46 6.45
N THR A 350 0.92 -3.74 6.32
CA THR A 350 -0.44 -4.14 5.94
C THR A 350 -1.06 -5.07 6.98
N LEU A 351 -2.23 -4.69 7.47
CA LEU A 351 -3.16 -5.58 8.15
C LEU A 351 -4.27 -5.94 7.17
N THR A 352 -4.45 -7.22 6.89
CA THR A 352 -5.57 -7.68 6.06
C THR A 352 -6.30 -8.87 6.65
N ARG A 353 -7.63 -8.86 6.62
CA ARG A 353 -8.47 -9.99 7.07
C ARG A 353 -8.15 -10.43 8.50
N ASN A 354 -7.92 -9.49 9.41
CA ASN A 354 -7.66 -9.79 10.82
C ASN A 354 -8.86 -9.44 11.70
N ARG A 355 -8.97 -10.15 12.82
CA ARG A 355 -9.91 -9.81 13.90
C ARG A 355 -9.18 -9.13 15.04
N ILE A 356 -9.38 -7.83 15.21
CA ILE A 356 -8.78 -7.03 16.28
C ILE A 356 -9.88 -6.72 17.30
N ASN A 357 -10.21 -7.70 18.12
CA ASN A 357 -11.39 -7.65 18.98
C ASN A 357 -10.99 -7.62 20.45
N ASP A 358 -11.83 -7.02 21.30
CA ASP A 358 -11.66 -7.11 22.76
C ASP A 358 -10.28 -6.65 23.27
N SER A 359 -9.68 -5.65 22.62
CA SER A 359 -8.43 -5.05 23.07
C SER A 359 -8.68 -4.19 24.31
N ARG A 360 -8.55 -4.81 25.49
CA ARG A 360 -8.76 -4.18 26.79
C ARG A 360 -7.93 -4.84 27.87
N TYR A 361 -7.58 -4.08 28.90
CA TYR A 361 -7.04 -4.67 30.13
C TYR A 361 -8.16 -5.32 30.93
N LEU A 362 -7.81 -6.41 31.64
CA LEU A 362 -8.73 -7.05 32.57
C LEU A 362 -8.68 -6.44 33.97
N ARG A 363 -7.64 -5.64 34.26
CA ARG A 363 -7.43 -4.96 35.55
C ARG A 363 -6.70 -3.62 35.32
N PRO A 364 -6.88 -2.63 36.20
CA PRO A 364 -6.11 -1.41 36.18
C PRO A 364 -4.61 -1.67 36.30
N ARG A 365 -3.79 -0.79 35.73
CA ARG A 365 -2.32 -0.93 35.79
C ARG A 365 -1.78 -0.88 37.21
N ASP A 366 -2.35 -0.02 38.05
CA ASP A 366 -1.99 0.07 39.47
C ASP A 366 -2.54 -1.13 40.29
N GLY A 367 -3.41 -1.94 39.68
CA GLY A 367 -4.07 -3.08 40.31
C GLY A 367 -5.19 -2.73 41.29
N ILE A 368 -5.55 -1.45 41.40
CA ILE A 368 -6.47 -0.94 42.43
C ILE A 368 -7.61 -0.17 41.79
N THR A 369 -7.31 0.81 40.93
CA THR A 369 -8.31 1.74 40.38
C THR A 369 -8.05 2.05 38.92
N TRP A 370 -9.10 2.00 38.11
CA TRP A 370 -9.02 2.49 36.75
C TRP A 370 -8.70 3.99 36.79
N ALA A 371 -7.66 4.39 36.06
CA ALA A 371 -7.29 5.77 35.85
C ALA A 371 -8.53 6.53 35.37
N THR A 372 -9.00 7.47 36.19
CA THR A 372 -10.23 8.21 35.89
C THR A 372 -10.11 8.87 34.52
N ALA A 373 -11.06 8.58 33.63
CA ALA A 373 -11.04 8.87 32.18
C ALA A 373 -10.79 10.35 31.80
N ALA A 374 -10.90 11.29 32.75
CA ALA A 374 -10.69 12.70 32.54
C ALA A 374 -9.21 13.17 32.59
N LEU A 375 -8.30 12.45 33.28
CA LEU A 375 -7.02 13.05 33.70
C LEU A 375 -5.75 12.20 33.52
N SER A 376 -5.83 10.91 33.20
CA SER A 376 -4.64 10.08 33.03
C SER A 376 -4.68 9.15 31.81
N ARG A 377 -3.51 8.93 31.21
CA ARG A 377 -3.25 8.00 30.10
C ARG A 377 -2.79 6.62 30.60
N ASP A 378 -2.85 6.38 31.90
CA ASP A 378 -2.25 5.20 32.50
C ASP A 378 -2.95 3.92 32.07
N ASP A 379 -4.28 3.86 32.04
CA ASP A 379 -5.01 2.67 31.57
C ASP A 379 -5.41 2.72 30.10
N ARG A 380 -4.64 3.46 29.30
CA ARG A 380 -4.89 3.57 27.88
C ARG A 380 -4.65 2.25 27.15
N ILE A 381 -5.60 1.87 26.31
CA ILE A 381 -5.51 0.73 25.39
C ILE A 381 -6.37 0.96 24.15
N MET A 382 -5.82 0.58 23.00
CA MET A 382 -6.47 0.67 21.70
C MET A 382 -6.51 -0.68 21.02
N GLY A 383 -7.35 -0.84 19.99
CA GLY A 383 -7.26 -2.00 19.09
C GLY A 383 -5.89 -2.04 18.43
N PHE A 384 -5.52 -0.94 17.79
CA PHE A 384 -4.15 -0.67 17.36
C PHE A 384 -3.75 0.80 17.50
N TYR A 385 -2.44 1.01 17.63
CA TYR A 385 -1.76 2.30 17.69
C TYR A 385 -0.65 2.31 16.65
N ALA A 386 -0.58 3.33 15.81
CA ALA A 386 0.56 3.54 14.91
C ALA A 386 1.16 4.93 15.09
N TYR A 387 2.48 5.03 14.96
CA TYR A 387 3.22 6.28 15.05
C TYR A 387 4.42 6.24 14.12
N ASP A 388 4.68 7.36 13.41
CA ASP A 388 5.75 7.41 12.41
C ASP A 388 5.57 6.27 11.39
N ALA A 389 4.35 6.18 10.87
CA ALA A 389 3.91 5.12 9.98
C ALA A 389 3.71 5.68 8.56
N ASP A 390 4.27 5.02 7.56
CA ASP A 390 4.15 5.42 6.15
C ASP A 390 3.63 4.26 5.31
N GLY A 391 2.67 4.46 4.41
CA GLY A 391 2.11 3.35 3.63
C GLY A 391 1.40 2.29 4.50
N PHE A 392 0.76 2.73 5.60
CA PHE A 392 0.02 1.83 6.50
C PHE A 392 -1.35 1.48 5.92
N ALA A 393 -1.64 0.19 5.73
CA ALA A 393 -2.82 -0.29 5.03
C ALA A 393 -3.68 -1.23 5.87
N LEU A 394 -5.00 -1.04 5.78
CA LEU A 394 -6.04 -1.85 6.40
C LEU A 394 -7.01 -2.36 5.33
N PHE A 395 -7.07 -3.68 5.13
CA PHE A 395 -8.00 -4.31 4.19
C PHE A 395 -8.87 -5.37 4.87
N ARG A 396 -10.18 -5.18 4.93
CA ARG A 396 -11.12 -6.19 5.46
C ARG A 396 -10.81 -6.66 6.88
N ASN A 397 -10.41 -5.76 7.77
CA ASN A 397 -10.21 -6.09 9.18
C ASN A 397 -11.49 -5.81 9.98
N THR A 398 -11.68 -6.51 11.09
CA THR A 398 -12.65 -6.14 12.12
C THR A 398 -11.93 -5.56 13.33
N VAL A 399 -12.44 -4.44 13.85
CA VAL A 399 -11.94 -3.77 15.05
C VAL A 399 -13.12 -3.51 15.96
N VAL A 400 -13.37 -4.44 16.88
CA VAL A 400 -14.62 -4.48 17.64
C VAL A 400 -14.38 -4.53 19.14
N GLU A 401 -15.06 -3.65 19.88
CA GLU A 401 -14.99 -3.61 21.35
C GLU A 401 -13.58 -3.37 21.91
N ALA A 402 -12.83 -2.48 21.25
CA ALA A 402 -11.55 -2.03 21.77
C ALA A 402 -11.73 -0.91 22.80
N GLY A 403 -10.92 -0.96 23.86
CA GLY A 403 -10.73 0.15 24.78
C GLY A 403 -11.64 0.22 26.00
N PHE A 404 -12.58 -0.71 26.16
CA PHE A 404 -13.48 -0.80 27.31
C PHE A 404 -14.15 -2.19 27.36
N HIS A 405 -14.91 -2.47 28.41
CA HIS A 405 -15.68 -3.70 28.55
C HIS A 405 -17.18 -3.45 28.37
N ARG A 406 -17.91 -4.24 27.57
CA ARG A 406 -19.36 -4.06 27.35
C ARG A 406 -20.22 -4.05 28.62
N ASP A 407 -19.88 -4.86 29.61
CA ASP A 407 -20.58 -4.92 30.90
C ASP A 407 -20.27 -3.74 31.83
N PHE A 408 -19.55 -2.72 31.36
CA PHE A 408 -19.36 -1.50 32.12
C PHE A 408 -20.68 -0.72 32.23
N ASP A 409 -21.22 -0.67 33.44
CA ASP A 409 -22.33 0.16 33.86
C ASP A 409 -21.78 1.31 34.75
N PRO A 410 -21.85 2.58 34.31
CA PRO A 410 -21.34 3.70 35.08
C PRO A 410 -22.17 4.02 36.34
N ASP A 411 -23.41 3.55 36.47
CA ASP A 411 -24.20 3.75 37.69
C ASP A 411 -23.94 2.64 38.73
N ALA A 412 -23.50 1.46 38.27
CA ALA A 412 -23.23 0.30 39.13
C ALA A 412 -21.74 0.06 39.43
N ASN A 413 -20.82 0.47 38.56
CA ASN A 413 -19.40 0.12 38.62
C ASN A 413 -18.54 1.34 39.01
N PRO A 414 -18.10 1.45 40.28
CA PRO A 414 -17.01 2.38 40.61
C PRO A 414 -15.74 2.00 39.83
N PRO A 415 -14.75 2.89 39.68
CA PRO A 415 -13.55 2.58 38.90
C PRO A 415 -12.54 1.74 39.72
N THR A 416 -12.93 0.56 40.22
CA THR A 416 -12.03 -0.33 40.99
C THR A 416 -11.49 -1.48 40.14
N ALA A 417 -10.50 -2.21 40.67
CA ALA A 417 -9.89 -3.35 39.99
C ALA A 417 -10.77 -4.58 39.84
N GLU A 418 -11.91 -4.63 40.53
CA GLU A 418 -12.92 -5.68 40.38
C GLU A 418 -13.95 -5.34 39.29
N ASP A 419 -13.98 -4.08 38.86
CA ASP A 419 -14.95 -3.55 37.91
C ASP A 419 -14.46 -3.65 36.45
N PRO A 420 -15.38 -3.81 35.48
CA PRO A 420 -15.04 -3.78 34.06
C PRO A 420 -14.38 -2.45 33.63
N LEU A 421 -13.46 -2.50 32.66
CA LEU A 421 -12.78 -1.29 32.14
C LEU A 421 -13.79 -0.27 31.60
N SER A 422 -13.79 0.92 32.19
CA SER A 422 -14.59 2.06 31.75
C SER A 422 -14.11 2.62 30.40
N PRO A 423 -14.99 3.18 29.57
CA PRO A 423 -14.59 3.90 28.37
C PRO A 423 -13.75 5.15 28.70
N SER A 424 -12.81 5.49 27.81
CA SER A 424 -11.91 6.64 27.93
C SER A 424 -11.71 7.34 26.59
N GLN A 425 -11.50 8.66 26.62
CA GLN A 425 -11.21 9.49 25.43
C GLN A 425 -9.88 9.13 24.77
N PHE A 426 -9.01 8.43 25.49
CA PHE A 426 -7.71 7.99 25.00
C PHE A 426 -7.76 6.56 24.43
N ASN A 427 -8.89 5.87 24.53
CA ASN A 427 -9.08 4.50 24.07
C ASN A 427 -9.88 4.50 22.76
N HIS A 428 -9.34 3.91 21.70
CA HIS A 428 -9.93 3.92 20.35
C HIS A 428 -9.89 2.53 19.74
N GLY A 429 -10.69 2.27 18.71
CA GLY A 429 -10.50 1.10 17.85
C GLY A 429 -9.12 1.16 17.19
N GLY A 430 -8.82 2.27 16.52
CA GLY A 430 -7.50 2.56 15.97
C GLY A 430 -7.04 3.98 16.25
N TYR A 431 -5.74 4.19 16.39
CA TYR A 431 -5.12 5.52 16.44
C TYR A 431 -3.84 5.54 15.64
N ILE A 432 -3.84 6.24 14.52
CA ILE A 432 -2.65 6.54 13.75
C ILE A 432 -2.30 8.00 14.06
N LYS A 433 -1.16 8.17 14.71
CA LYS A 433 -0.72 9.49 15.18
C LYS A 433 -0.22 10.31 14.00
N GLU A 434 -0.39 11.63 14.12
CA GLU A 434 -0.18 12.69 13.11
C GLU A 434 1.14 12.65 12.33
N VAL A 435 2.15 11.87 12.76
CA VAL A 435 3.41 11.68 12.03
C VAL A 435 3.25 10.42 11.18
N GLY A 436 2.90 10.61 9.91
CA GLY A 436 2.69 9.54 8.93
C GLY A 436 2.10 10.04 7.61
N SER A 437 2.23 9.23 6.57
CA SER A 437 1.75 9.53 5.22
C SER A 437 1.20 8.28 4.53
N ASP A 438 0.41 8.51 3.49
CA ASP A 438 -0.08 7.48 2.57
C ASP A 438 -0.80 6.29 3.23
N HIS A 439 -1.80 6.58 4.06
CA HIS A 439 -2.60 5.55 4.73
C HIS A 439 -3.73 5.06 3.82
N THR A 440 -4.05 3.77 3.88
CA THR A 440 -5.15 3.17 3.09
C THR A 440 -6.06 2.33 3.98
N ALA A 441 -7.37 2.50 3.87
CA ALA A 441 -8.38 1.72 4.61
C ALA A 441 -9.55 1.34 3.70
N ILE A 442 -9.64 0.08 3.31
CA ILE A 442 -10.69 -0.40 2.42
C ILE A 442 -11.47 -1.54 3.07
N GLU A 443 -12.80 -1.44 3.08
CA GLU A 443 -13.71 -2.52 3.47
C GLU A 443 -13.50 -3.04 4.91
N ASN A 444 -13.13 -2.19 5.87
CA ASN A 444 -12.96 -2.59 7.27
C ASN A 444 -14.24 -2.37 8.09
N VAL A 445 -14.36 -3.08 9.22
CA VAL A 445 -15.37 -2.85 10.26
C VAL A 445 -14.72 -2.23 11.48
N PHE A 446 -15.24 -1.09 11.93
CA PHE A 446 -14.93 -0.50 13.23
C PHE A 446 -16.22 -0.42 14.04
N ALA A 447 -16.36 -1.24 15.08
CA ALA A 447 -17.63 -1.32 15.79
C ALA A 447 -17.47 -1.26 17.31
N PHE A 448 -18.40 -0.55 17.95
CA PHE A 448 -18.58 -0.61 19.39
C PHE A 448 -17.29 -0.34 20.17
N ASN A 449 -16.49 0.64 19.76
CA ASN A 449 -15.21 0.99 20.41
C ASN A 449 -15.38 2.09 21.48
N SER A 450 -14.38 2.26 22.36
CA SER A 450 -14.51 3.14 23.54
C SER A 450 -14.73 4.63 23.24
N SER A 451 -14.04 5.21 22.24
CA SER A 451 -14.16 6.64 21.93
C SER A 451 -14.34 6.86 20.43
N HIS A 452 -13.34 6.48 19.63
CA HIS A 452 -13.44 6.55 18.18
C HIS A 452 -13.35 5.15 17.58
N GLY A 453 -14.05 4.91 16.48
CA GLY A 453 -13.80 3.72 15.64
C GLY A 453 -12.34 3.74 15.18
N VAL A 454 -11.92 4.85 14.55
CA VAL A 454 -10.51 5.08 14.23
C VAL A 454 -10.19 6.57 14.22
N LYS A 455 -8.97 6.89 14.64
CA LYS A 455 -8.39 8.22 14.49
C LYS A 455 -7.22 8.15 13.52
N TRP A 456 -7.32 8.91 12.45
CA TRP A 456 -6.31 9.02 11.40
C TRP A 456 -5.45 10.27 11.62
N GLY A 457 -4.16 10.15 11.28
CA GLY A 457 -3.37 11.31 10.87
C GLY A 457 -3.86 11.84 9.52
N SER A 458 -3.10 12.75 8.91
CA SER A 458 -3.39 13.19 7.55
C SER A 458 -3.11 12.08 6.52
N GLY A 459 -3.70 12.21 5.34
CA GLY A 459 -3.28 11.42 4.19
C GLY A 459 -3.89 10.02 4.11
N VAL A 460 -5.08 9.84 4.67
CA VAL A 460 -5.81 8.58 4.58
C VAL A 460 -6.70 8.54 3.33
N PHE A 461 -6.60 7.45 2.58
CA PHE A 461 -7.58 7.02 1.58
C PHE A 461 -8.49 5.97 2.22
N GLN A 462 -9.75 6.32 2.50
CA GLN A 462 -10.72 5.39 3.11
C GLN A 462 -11.95 5.17 2.21
N VAL A 463 -12.22 3.90 1.89
CA VAL A 463 -13.30 3.50 0.98
C VAL A 463 -14.08 2.31 1.54
N HIS A 464 -15.41 2.39 1.46
CA HIS A 464 -16.31 1.28 1.79
C HIS A 464 -16.13 0.68 3.19
N ASN A 465 -15.73 1.47 4.19
CA ASN A 465 -15.63 0.99 5.57
C ASN A 465 -17.01 1.06 6.27
N LEU A 466 -17.25 0.11 7.16
CA LEU A 466 -18.42 0.07 8.04
C LEU A 466 -18.06 0.54 9.44
N TYR A 467 -18.80 1.50 9.96
CA TYR A 467 -18.71 2.01 11.31
C TYR A 467 -20.03 1.78 12.04
N PHE A 468 -19.98 1.09 13.18
CA PHE A 468 -21.20 0.77 13.94
C PHE A 468 -21.06 1.12 15.42
N GLU A 469 -21.99 1.90 15.97
CA GLU A 469 -22.09 2.15 17.43
C GLU A 469 -20.76 2.58 18.10
N ASN A 470 -19.96 3.40 17.40
CA ASN A 470 -18.84 4.09 18.03
C ASN A 470 -19.33 5.45 18.53
N PRO A 471 -18.82 5.97 19.67
CA PRO A 471 -19.14 7.32 20.09
C PRO A 471 -18.75 8.36 19.03
N ALA A 472 -17.59 8.20 18.38
CA ALA A 472 -17.22 8.88 17.15
C ALA A 472 -16.87 7.82 16.08
N HIS A 473 -17.39 7.95 14.86
CA HIS A 473 -17.10 6.96 13.81
C HIS A 473 -15.63 7.01 13.40
N TYR A 474 -15.18 8.18 12.94
CA TYR A 474 -13.77 8.44 12.70
C TYR A 474 -13.40 9.91 12.89
N LEU A 475 -12.12 10.16 13.12
CA LEU A 475 -11.54 11.50 13.22
C LEU A 475 -10.30 11.58 12.34
N ILE A 476 -10.21 12.59 11.49
CA ILE A 476 -9.01 12.90 10.71
C ILE A 476 -8.36 14.13 11.32
N LEU A 477 -7.14 13.96 11.82
CA LEU A 477 -6.32 15.08 12.27
C LEU A 477 -5.44 15.58 11.13
N GLY A 478 -5.51 16.88 10.88
CA GLY A 478 -4.66 17.51 9.87
C GLY A 478 -3.25 17.79 10.39
N PRO A 479 -2.35 18.24 9.50
CA PRO A 479 -0.99 18.67 9.85
C PRO A 479 -0.93 19.75 10.94
N TYR A 480 -2.03 20.50 11.12
CA TYR A 480 -1.99 21.82 11.73
C TYR A 480 -2.27 21.85 13.24
N THR A 481 -2.86 20.82 13.83
CA THR A 481 -3.46 20.96 15.16
C THR A 481 -2.51 20.88 16.34
N TYR A 482 -1.30 20.34 16.17
CA TYR A 482 -0.39 20.11 17.32
C TYR A 482 1.08 20.44 17.08
N ASN A 483 1.56 20.49 15.83
CA ASN A 483 2.96 20.82 15.53
C ASN A 483 3.00 21.95 14.49
N GLN A 484 3.34 23.16 14.95
CA GLN A 484 3.63 24.30 14.07
C GLN A 484 4.98 24.16 13.35
N ASP A 485 5.61 22.98 13.38
CA ASP A 485 6.88 22.69 12.74
C ASP A 485 6.66 22.43 11.23
N PRO A 486 7.00 23.39 10.35
CA PRO A 486 6.72 23.27 8.93
C PRO A 486 7.48 22.10 8.28
N ALA A 487 8.61 21.67 8.86
CA ALA A 487 9.40 20.56 8.34
C ALA A 487 8.72 19.19 8.54
N LYS A 488 7.88 19.06 9.57
CA LYS A 488 7.10 17.83 9.82
C LYS A 488 5.78 17.80 9.05
N ASN A 489 5.31 18.98 8.65
CA ASN A 489 4.09 19.13 7.84
C ASN A 489 4.39 19.02 6.33
N ALA A 490 5.63 19.26 5.91
CA ALA A 490 6.12 19.00 4.57
C ALA A 490 6.18 17.48 4.32
N GLY A 491 5.19 16.93 3.62
CA GLY A 491 5.07 15.49 3.37
C GLY A 491 3.70 14.89 3.64
N MET A 492 2.82 15.62 4.34
CA MET A 492 1.49 15.14 4.70
C MET A 492 0.56 15.16 3.48
N ASN A 493 -0.16 14.05 3.26
CA ASN A 493 -1.07 13.90 2.12
C ASN A 493 -2.48 14.42 2.41
N ILE A 494 -3.22 14.74 1.35
CA ILE A 494 -4.66 15.00 1.40
C ILE A 494 -5.41 13.69 1.64
N SER A 495 -6.37 13.69 2.56
CA SER A 495 -7.22 12.53 2.83
C SER A 495 -8.44 12.49 1.89
N VAL A 496 -8.83 11.29 1.47
CA VAL A 496 -10.03 11.00 0.67
C VAL A 496 -10.89 10.00 1.42
N CYS A 497 -12.18 10.28 1.52
CA CYS A 497 -13.17 9.44 2.17
C CYS A 497 -14.34 9.24 1.21
N TYR A 498 -14.58 7.99 0.81
CA TYR A 498 -15.60 7.69 -0.20
C TYR A 498 -16.48 6.52 0.22
N GLN A 499 -17.81 6.71 0.18
CA GLN A 499 -18.79 5.65 0.38
C GLN A 499 -18.60 4.79 1.64
N ASN A 500 -18.20 5.39 2.76
CA ASN A 500 -18.22 4.68 4.05
C ASN A 500 -19.64 4.69 4.62
N VAL A 501 -19.99 3.66 5.38
CA VAL A 501 -21.31 3.47 6.01
C VAL A 501 -21.18 3.58 7.52
N MET A 502 -21.97 4.44 8.12
CA MET A 502 -21.94 4.80 9.54
C MET A 502 -23.34 4.66 10.12
N LEU A 503 -23.47 3.74 11.09
CA LEU A 503 -24.75 3.30 11.62
C LEU A 503 -24.73 3.32 13.14
N GLY A 504 -25.75 3.91 13.76
CA GLY A 504 -25.84 3.99 15.21
C GLY A 504 -24.79 4.92 15.83
N THR A 505 -25.03 5.37 17.05
CA THR A 505 -24.01 6.09 17.82
C THR A 505 -24.13 5.69 19.28
N ARG A 506 -23.03 5.24 19.87
CA ARG A 506 -23.07 4.84 21.26
C ARG A 506 -22.98 6.06 22.15
N TRP A 507 -23.86 6.11 23.13
CA TRP A 507 -23.77 7.05 24.25
C TRP A 507 -22.97 6.40 25.39
N PRO A 508 -21.66 6.65 25.54
CA PRO A 508 -20.98 6.24 26.76
C PRO A 508 -21.60 7.05 27.90
N PRO A 509 -22.21 6.42 28.91
CA PRO A 509 -22.88 7.20 29.93
C PRO A 509 -21.81 7.95 30.73
N ALA A 510 -22.02 9.26 30.87
CA ALA A 510 -20.99 10.19 31.31
C ALA A 510 -20.68 9.97 32.80
N PHE A 511 -19.57 9.29 33.11
CA PHE A 511 -18.99 9.39 34.44
C PHE A 511 -18.46 10.83 34.63
N GLY A 512 -18.85 11.48 35.74
CA GLY A 512 -18.67 12.91 35.99
C GLY A 512 -17.27 13.47 35.70
N GLY A 513 -17.10 14.05 34.50
CA GLY A 513 -15.83 14.58 33.98
C GLY A 513 -15.42 14.06 32.60
N ILE A 514 -16.18 13.13 32.00
CA ILE A 514 -15.98 12.59 30.63
C ILE A 514 -16.54 13.53 29.54
N ASP A 515 -16.69 14.82 29.84
CA ASP A 515 -17.24 15.83 28.91
C ASP A 515 -16.51 15.88 27.56
N SER A 516 -15.25 15.42 27.48
CA SER A 516 -14.54 15.34 26.22
C SER A 516 -14.94 14.17 25.31
N ILE A 517 -15.36 13.00 25.80
CA ILE A 517 -15.96 11.97 24.92
C ILE A 517 -17.35 12.40 24.48
N ALA A 518 -18.07 13.10 25.37
CA ALA A 518 -19.34 13.74 25.05
C ALA A 518 -19.22 14.82 23.97
N TYR A 519 -18.02 15.40 23.80
CA TYR A 519 -17.72 16.34 22.72
C TYR A 519 -17.72 15.65 21.34
N PHE A 520 -17.20 14.43 21.24
CA PHE A 520 -16.97 13.74 19.95
C PHE A 520 -18.15 12.91 19.42
N ARG A 521 -19.38 13.14 19.92
CA ARG A 521 -20.55 12.30 19.62
C ARG A 521 -20.88 12.31 18.13
N GLY A 522 -20.99 11.12 17.52
CA GLY A 522 -21.31 10.85 16.11
C GLY A 522 -20.42 11.61 15.13
N GLN A 523 -19.27 12.10 15.59
CA GLN A 523 -18.45 12.98 14.79
C GLN A 523 -17.82 12.24 13.61
N ILE A 524 -17.90 12.93 12.48
CA ILE A 524 -16.95 12.84 11.38
C ILE A 524 -16.08 14.09 11.51
N GLY A 525 -15.06 14.00 12.34
CA GLY A 525 -14.28 15.17 12.72
C GLY A 525 -13.15 15.46 11.74
N THR A 526 -12.93 16.74 11.43
CA THR A 526 -11.68 17.23 10.86
C THR A 526 -11.08 18.14 11.93
N GLY A 527 -10.10 17.65 12.67
CA GLY A 527 -9.53 18.41 13.80
C GLY A 527 -8.68 19.56 13.29
N GLY A 528 -9.30 20.63 12.76
CA GLY A 528 -8.64 21.80 12.16
C GLY A 528 -7.80 21.49 10.91
N ALA A 529 -8.07 20.39 10.21
CA ALA A 529 -7.33 19.97 9.02
C ALA A 529 -7.71 20.80 7.79
N ALA A 530 -6.77 20.94 6.84
CA ALA A 530 -7.15 21.20 5.45
C ALA A 530 -8.12 20.07 5.03
N TYR A 531 -9.34 20.45 4.66
CA TYR A 531 -10.51 19.59 4.59
C TYR A 531 -10.24 18.28 3.80
N PRO A 532 -10.48 17.09 4.39
CA PRO A 532 -10.50 15.85 3.62
C PRO A 532 -11.58 15.93 2.56
N TRP A 533 -11.36 15.30 1.41
CA TRP A 533 -12.43 15.15 0.44
C TRP A 533 -13.36 14.04 0.90
N GLN A 534 -14.59 14.39 1.25
CA GLN A 534 -15.60 13.46 1.72
C GLN A 534 -16.81 13.52 0.81
N TRP A 535 -17.18 12.42 0.16
CA TRP A 535 -18.41 12.37 -0.63
C TRP A 535 -19.06 10.98 -0.57
N GLU A 536 -20.38 10.95 -0.74
CA GLU A 536 -21.24 9.76 -0.68
C GLU A 536 -21.13 8.95 0.62
N GLN A 537 -20.84 9.63 1.72
CA GLN A 537 -20.90 9.01 3.05
C GLN A 537 -22.36 8.69 3.40
N VAL A 538 -22.60 7.53 4.01
CA VAL A 538 -23.92 7.10 4.48
C VAL A 538 -23.96 7.15 6.00
N LEU A 539 -24.86 7.95 6.54
CA LEU A 539 -25.10 8.08 7.97
C LEU A 539 -26.58 7.83 8.25
N LEU A 540 -26.88 6.74 8.93
CA LEU A 540 -28.26 6.37 9.27
C LEU A 540 -28.38 6.05 10.74
N HIS A 541 -29.52 6.44 11.32
CA HIS A 541 -29.98 6.05 12.64
C HIS A 541 -29.00 6.38 13.79
N ALA A 542 -29.39 7.31 14.67
CA ALA A 542 -28.64 7.48 15.93
C ALA A 542 -28.84 6.29 16.90
N ALA A 543 -30.00 5.65 16.83
CA ALA A 543 -30.42 4.53 17.67
C ALA A 543 -31.09 3.45 16.83
N ASN A 544 -31.14 2.20 17.31
CA ASN A 544 -31.96 1.16 16.69
C ASN A 544 -33.45 1.59 16.67
N PRO A 545 -34.07 1.80 15.49
CA PRO A 545 -35.47 2.22 15.42
C PRO A 545 -36.46 1.15 15.92
N ASN A 546 -36.02 -0.10 16.07
CA ASN A 546 -36.83 -1.19 16.62
C ASN A 546 -36.75 -1.31 18.15
N ASP A 547 -35.88 -0.52 18.80
CA ASP A 547 -35.76 -0.47 20.26
C ASP A 547 -36.20 0.91 20.78
N PRO A 548 -37.48 1.05 21.22
CA PRO A 548 -37.98 2.29 21.77
C PRO A 548 -37.21 2.77 23.01
N ALA A 549 -36.63 1.86 23.80
CA ALA A 549 -35.88 2.24 24.99
C ALA A 549 -34.51 2.83 24.61
N GLU A 550 -33.87 2.29 23.57
CA GLU A 550 -32.63 2.87 23.03
C GLU A 550 -32.87 4.25 22.42
N VAL A 551 -33.96 4.41 21.66
CA VAL A 551 -34.37 5.70 21.09
C VAL A 551 -34.62 6.74 22.18
N GLU A 552 -35.32 6.37 23.26
CA GLU A 552 -35.57 7.26 24.41
C GLU A 552 -34.27 7.61 25.17
N ALA A 553 -33.32 6.67 25.25
CA ALA A 553 -32.06 6.84 25.97
C ALA A 553 -31.01 7.70 25.24
N LYS A 554 -31.21 7.99 23.94
CA LYS A 554 -30.32 8.82 23.12
C LYS A 554 -30.97 10.15 22.68
N PRO A 555 -31.43 11.04 23.58
CA PRO A 555 -32.34 12.15 23.20
C PRO A 555 -31.70 13.44 22.66
N ASP A 556 -30.47 13.84 23.06
CA ASP A 556 -29.93 15.20 22.77
C ASP A 556 -28.39 15.24 22.74
N SER A 557 -27.74 15.62 21.61
CA SER A 557 -26.42 16.31 21.57
C SER A 557 -25.67 16.20 20.22
N PHE A 558 -25.98 17.03 19.22
CA PHE A 558 -25.24 16.95 17.96
C PHE A 558 -24.94 18.28 17.26
N ALA A 559 -24.85 19.36 18.03
CA ALA A 559 -24.56 20.70 17.49
C ALA A 559 -23.31 20.79 16.58
N GLU A 560 -22.36 19.82 16.63
CA GLU A 560 -21.13 19.83 15.83
C GLU A 560 -21.23 19.05 14.51
N TYR A 561 -22.34 18.35 14.27
CA TYR A 561 -22.60 17.63 13.03
C TYR A 561 -22.98 18.56 11.87
N SER A 562 -23.70 19.66 12.16
CA SER A 562 -24.14 20.62 11.14
C SER A 562 -22.98 21.29 10.39
N GLU A 563 -21.82 21.46 11.03
CA GLU A 563 -20.64 22.03 10.34
C GLU A 563 -19.96 20.99 9.45
N ALA A 564 -19.86 19.72 9.86
CA ALA A 564 -19.08 18.71 9.13
C ALA A 564 -19.71 18.27 7.79
N VAL A 565 -21.05 18.21 7.68
CA VAL A 565 -21.72 17.81 6.42
C VAL A 565 -22.06 19.03 5.54
N SER A 566 -22.26 20.22 6.13
CA SER A 566 -22.61 21.43 5.37
C SER A 566 -21.43 22.34 4.99
N THR A 567 -20.25 22.20 5.61
CA THR A 567 -19.13 23.17 5.41
C THR A 567 -17.81 22.62 4.87
N THR A 568 -17.65 21.31 4.66
CA THR A 568 -16.39 20.70 4.13
C THR A 568 -16.20 20.88 2.62
N HIS A 569 -16.11 22.13 2.16
CA HIS A 569 -16.47 22.62 0.81
C HIS A 569 -17.97 22.77 0.69
N GLY A 570 -18.46 23.78 1.41
CA GLY A 570 -19.85 24.16 1.43
C GLY A 570 -20.41 24.37 0.03
N GLU A 571 -21.72 24.38 0.03
CA GLU A 571 -22.67 24.78 -1.01
C GLU A 571 -22.43 26.22 -1.53
N ASN A 572 -21.18 26.60 -1.82
CA ASN A 572 -20.93 27.58 -2.86
C ASN A 572 -21.52 26.95 -4.12
N ALA A 573 -22.75 27.35 -4.44
CA ALA A 573 -23.49 27.01 -5.65
C ALA A 573 -22.72 27.30 -6.94
N ASP A 574 -21.53 27.92 -6.83
CA ASP A 574 -20.58 28.24 -7.89
C ASP A 574 -19.45 27.20 -8.06
N THR A 575 -19.35 26.16 -7.21
CA THR A 575 -18.44 25.03 -7.50
C THR A 575 -19.17 24.01 -8.38
N PRO A 576 -18.56 23.53 -9.48
CA PRO A 576 -19.24 22.63 -10.44
C PRO A 576 -19.46 21.20 -9.92
N TRP A 577 -19.26 20.93 -8.63
CA TRP A 577 -19.17 19.59 -8.05
C TRP A 577 -20.11 19.42 -6.85
N PRO A 578 -21.41 19.13 -7.03
CA PRO A 578 -22.30 18.88 -5.91
C PRO A 578 -21.88 17.61 -5.16
N ILE A 579 -21.43 17.76 -3.91
CA ILE A 579 -21.13 16.65 -3.00
C ILE A 579 -22.47 16.07 -2.50
N ARG A 580 -22.69 14.76 -2.68
CA ARG A 580 -23.89 14.06 -2.22
C ARG A 580 -23.55 13.17 -1.04
N ASN A 581 -23.94 13.52 0.18
CA ASN A 581 -23.90 12.62 1.34
C ASN A 581 -25.33 12.21 1.73
N PHE A 582 -25.49 11.01 2.26
CA PHE A 582 -26.79 10.46 2.66
C PHE A 582 -26.94 10.50 4.17
N VAL A 583 -27.92 11.24 4.68
CA VAL A 583 -28.18 11.38 6.11
C VAL A 583 -29.65 11.11 6.36
N GLY A 584 -29.98 10.11 7.18
CA GLY A 584 -31.36 9.70 7.43
C GLY A 584 -31.68 9.39 8.89
N ASN A 585 -32.84 9.85 9.36
CA ASN A 585 -33.41 9.54 10.69
C ASN A 585 -32.43 9.80 11.86
N TRP A 586 -31.95 11.04 11.93
CA TRP A 586 -30.92 11.44 12.89
C TRP A 586 -31.37 12.68 13.69
N LEU A 587 -32.15 12.41 14.75
CA LEU A 587 -32.68 13.20 15.89
C LEU A 587 -33.00 14.71 15.75
N GLU A 588 -32.22 15.51 15.02
CA GLU A 588 -32.39 16.97 14.90
C GLU A 588 -32.31 17.49 13.45
N TYR A 589 -32.06 16.64 12.45
CA TYR A 589 -31.80 17.07 11.07
C TYR A 589 -32.82 16.52 10.06
N GLU A 590 -33.07 17.31 9.02
CA GLU A 590 -33.81 16.86 7.83
C GLU A 590 -32.99 15.79 7.10
N ASP A 591 -33.69 14.81 6.54
CA ASP A 591 -33.04 13.80 5.71
C ASP A 591 -32.37 14.46 4.50
N VAL A 592 -31.09 14.13 4.26
CA VAL A 592 -30.28 14.71 3.17
C VAL A 592 -30.01 13.66 2.11
N ASN A 593 -30.38 13.96 0.86
CA ASN A 593 -30.27 13.06 -0.30
C ASN A 593 -30.95 11.68 -0.13
N ILE A 594 -31.84 11.54 0.86
CA ILE A 594 -32.63 10.32 1.06
C ILE A 594 -33.92 10.40 0.24
N THR A 595 -34.25 9.31 -0.43
CA THR A 595 -35.52 9.16 -1.18
C THR A 595 -36.49 8.15 -0.55
N LEU A 596 -36.02 7.37 0.43
CA LEU A 596 -36.83 6.45 1.21
C LEU A 596 -37.78 7.22 2.13
N ASP A 597 -38.96 6.66 2.38
CA ASP A 597 -39.83 7.15 3.45
C ASP A 597 -39.32 6.67 4.82
N GLN A 598 -39.91 7.20 5.90
CA GLN A 598 -39.52 6.85 7.26
C GLN A 598 -39.61 5.34 7.54
N ALA A 599 -40.59 4.65 6.93
CA ALA A 599 -40.75 3.22 7.12
C ALA A 599 -39.62 2.44 6.45
N GLY A 600 -39.24 2.81 5.22
CA GLY A 600 -38.10 2.25 4.50
C GLY A 600 -36.77 2.55 5.18
N LEU A 601 -36.59 3.76 5.72
CA LEU A 601 -35.43 4.09 6.55
C LEU A 601 -35.37 3.21 7.80
N ASN A 602 -36.44 3.15 8.58
CA ASN A 602 -36.48 2.33 9.80
C ASN A 602 -36.29 0.82 9.51
N ASP A 603 -36.58 0.40 8.29
CA ASP A 603 -36.34 -0.96 7.84
C ASP A 603 -34.89 -1.21 7.41
N LEU A 604 -34.15 -0.18 6.99
CA LEU A 604 -32.75 -0.23 6.57
C LEU A 604 -31.79 -0.15 7.77
N THR A 605 -31.67 -1.24 8.52
CA THR A 605 -30.80 -1.31 9.71
C THR A 605 -29.84 -2.50 9.67
N LEU A 606 -28.69 -2.37 10.34
CA LEU A 606 -27.76 -3.50 10.49
C LEU A 606 -28.37 -4.63 11.34
N HIS A 607 -29.27 -4.31 12.27
CA HIS A 607 -30.02 -5.30 13.06
C HIS A 607 -30.84 -6.21 12.15
N HIS A 608 -31.59 -5.64 11.20
CA HIS A 608 -32.36 -6.43 10.23
C HIS A 608 -31.46 -7.25 9.30
N TRP A 609 -30.35 -6.69 8.84
CA TRP A 609 -29.36 -7.46 8.07
C TRP A 609 -28.88 -8.69 8.85
N VAL A 610 -28.53 -8.50 10.12
CA VAL A 610 -28.05 -9.58 10.99
C VAL A 610 -29.16 -10.60 11.26
N ASP A 611 -30.39 -10.16 11.50
CA ASP A 611 -31.54 -11.05 11.64
C ASP A 611 -31.71 -11.93 10.38
N ASP A 612 -31.69 -11.31 9.20
CA ASP A 612 -31.85 -12.00 7.93
C ASP A 612 -30.72 -13.03 7.70
N GLU A 613 -29.47 -12.64 7.93
CA GLU A 613 -28.28 -13.50 7.78
C GLU A 613 -28.28 -14.68 8.77
N LEU A 614 -28.73 -14.44 10.01
CA LEU A 614 -28.82 -15.47 11.05
C LEU A 614 -30.12 -16.29 10.99
N GLY A 615 -31.03 -15.97 10.06
CA GLY A 615 -32.35 -16.60 9.94
C GLY A 615 -33.24 -16.37 11.16
N GLN A 616 -33.04 -15.26 11.87
CA GLN A 616 -33.84 -14.85 13.02
C GLN A 616 -35.05 -14.03 12.58
N PRO A 617 -36.10 -13.90 13.43
CA PRO A 617 -37.18 -12.96 13.17
C PRO A 617 -36.65 -11.53 13.03
N ARG A 618 -37.01 -10.84 11.95
CA ARG A 618 -36.63 -9.45 11.70
C ARG A 618 -37.04 -8.54 12.88
N GLY A 619 -36.11 -7.74 13.39
CA GLY A 619 -36.23 -6.89 14.56
C GLY A 619 -35.93 -7.58 15.89
N SER A 620 -35.39 -8.79 15.88
CA SER A 620 -35.11 -9.57 17.10
C SER A 620 -33.70 -9.35 17.65
N SER A 621 -32.74 -9.02 16.79
CA SER A 621 -31.37 -8.74 17.19
C SER A 621 -31.27 -7.38 17.88
N ASP A 622 -30.74 -7.37 19.09
CA ASP A 622 -30.30 -6.15 19.76
C ASP A 622 -28.90 -5.71 19.28
N THR A 623 -28.43 -4.58 19.78
CA THR A 623 -27.09 -4.05 19.45
C THR A 623 -25.98 -5.05 19.76
N LEU A 624 -26.06 -5.77 20.88
CA LEU A 624 -25.01 -6.70 21.29
C LEU A 624 -24.99 -7.95 20.39
N ASN A 625 -26.15 -8.41 19.92
CA ASN A 625 -26.23 -9.47 18.92
C ASN A 625 -25.52 -9.06 17.62
N VAL A 626 -25.71 -7.81 17.18
CA VAL A 626 -25.00 -7.26 16.00
C VAL A 626 -23.50 -7.16 16.25
N VAL A 627 -23.06 -6.69 17.43
CA VAL A 627 -21.64 -6.61 17.78
C VAL A 627 -20.99 -7.99 17.76
N ASP A 628 -21.65 -9.01 18.30
CA ASP A 628 -21.13 -10.39 18.30
C ASP A 628 -21.08 -10.98 16.90
N TYR A 629 -22.06 -10.68 16.05
CA TYR A 629 -22.01 -11.00 14.63
C TYR A 629 -20.79 -10.36 13.96
N LEU A 630 -20.57 -9.05 14.14
CA LEU A 630 -19.45 -8.33 13.53
C LEU A 630 -18.07 -8.81 13.99
N LYS A 631 -17.95 -9.35 15.22
CA LYS A 631 -16.70 -9.98 15.67
C LYS A 631 -16.35 -11.23 14.86
N ALA A 632 -17.37 -11.98 14.43
CA ALA A 632 -17.21 -13.27 13.76
C ALA A 632 -17.47 -13.23 12.25
N VAL A 633 -17.92 -12.08 11.73
CA VAL A 633 -18.33 -11.89 10.33
C VAL A 633 -17.27 -12.41 9.36
N ASP A 634 -17.73 -13.05 8.29
CA ASP A 634 -16.83 -13.38 7.18
C ASP A 634 -16.34 -12.08 6.53
N PHE A 635 -15.03 -12.00 6.28
CA PHE A 635 -14.41 -10.82 5.70
C PHE A 635 -14.99 -10.44 4.34
N ASP A 636 -15.48 -11.41 3.57
CA ASP A 636 -16.09 -11.17 2.25
C ASP A 636 -17.56 -10.70 2.34
N THR A 637 -18.18 -10.77 3.53
CA THR A 637 -19.51 -10.22 3.79
C THR A 637 -19.47 -8.72 4.08
N ILE A 638 -18.34 -8.17 4.53
CA ILE A 638 -18.18 -6.72 4.80
C ILE A 638 -18.55 -5.85 3.59
N PRO A 639 -17.97 -6.06 2.38
CA PRO A 639 -18.36 -5.28 1.21
C PRO A 639 -19.84 -5.49 0.82
N GLN A 640 -20.44 -6.64 1.12
CA GLN A 640 -21.86 -6.90 0.84
C GLN A 640 -22.78 -6.07 1.73
N ILE A 641 -22.43 -5.95 3.03
CA ILE A 641 -23.14 -5.06 3.96
C ILE A 641 -23.09 -3.62 3.43
N VAL A 642 -21.90 -3.13 3.08
CA VAL A 642 -21.73 -1.77 2.59
C VAL A 642 -22.50 -1.52 1.29
N ALA A 643 -22.42 -2.46 0.35
CA ALA A 643 -23.19 -2.42 -0.90
C ALA A 643 -24.69 -2.35 -0.64
N HIS A 644 -25.22 -3.10 0.34
CA HIS A 644 -26.64 -3.10 0.68
C HIS A 644 -27.16 -1.71 1.04
N PHE A 645 -26.46 -0.99 1.94
CA PHE A 645 -26.85 0.36 2.34
C PHE A 645 -26.72 1.36 1.19
N LEU A 646 -25.59 1.35 0.48
CA LEU A 646 -25.33 2.29 -0.62
C LEU A 646 -26.34 2.14 -1.75
N THR A 647 -26.61 0.90 -2.18
CA THR A 647 -27.54 0.63 -3.29
C THR A 647 -28.99 0.94 -2.93
N THR A 648 -29.39 0.65 -1.69
CA THR A 648 -30.76 0.89 -1.21
C THR A 648 -31.07 2.39 -1.10
N LEU A 649 -30.06 3.21 -0.80
CA LEU A 649 -30.16 4.68 -0.78
C LEU A 649 -30.01 5.31 -2.18
N GLY A 650 -29.70 4.52 -3.20
CA GLY A 650 -29.49 5.01 -4.56
C GLY A 650 -28.16 5.74 -4.76
N ALA A 651 -27.15 5.45 -3.94
CA ALA A 651 -25.77 5.90 -4.19
C ALA A 651 -25.25 5.27 -5.49
N ASP A 652 -24.33 5.97 -6.16
CA ASP A 652 -23.67 5.46 -7.37
C ASP A 652 -22.61 4.41 -6.99
N TYR A 653 -23.11 3.24 -6.60
CA TYR A 653 -22.31 2.09 -6.21
C TYR A 653 -22.36 1.04 -7.31
N GLY A 654 -21.22 0.80 -7.95
CA GLY A 654 -21.12 -0.24 -8.98
C GLY A 654 -21.22 -1.64 -8.38
N VAL A 655 -22.41 -2.22 -8.38
CA VAL A 655 -22.57 -3.63 -7.99
C VAL A 655 -21.99 -4.52 -9.08
N TYR A 656 -21.13 -5.47 -8.68
CA TYR A 656 -20.70 -6.51 -9.60
C TYR A 656 -21.85 -7.47 -9.90
N SER A 657 -22.24 -7.54 -11.17
CA SER A 657 -23.29 -8.46 -11.66
C SER A 657 -22.75 -9.48 -12.68
N GLY A 658 -21.44 -9.45 -12.93
CA GLY A 658 -20.74 -10.25 -13.93
C GLY A 658 -19.61 -9.45 -14.59
N ALA A 659 -18.85 -10.14 -15.44
CA ALA A 659 -17.79 -9.53 -16.24
C ALA A 659 -18.35 -8.42 -17.15
N ASP A 660 -17.69 -7.27 -17.15
CA ASP A 660 -18.05 -6.08 -17.92
C ASP A 660 -16.79 -5.37 -18.47
N THR A 661 -16.98 -4.31 -19.24
CA THR A 661 -15.90 -3.43 -19.71
C THR A 661 -15.85 -2.15 -18.89
N LEU A 662 -14.73 -1.91 -18.22
CA LEU A 662 -14.50 -0.72 -17.40
C LEU A 662 -13.48 0.19 -18.07
N THR A 663 -13.76 1.48 -18.04
CA THR A 663 -12.84 2.50 -18.52
C THR A 663 -12.29 3.30 -17.35
N PHE A 664 -10.97 3.40 -17.26
CA PHE A 664 -10.32 4.27 -16.30
C PHE A 664 -10.52 5.73 -16.70
N THR A 665 -11.16 6.48 -15.81
CA THR A 665 -11.49 7.89 -15.98
C THR A 665 -10.97 8.61 -14.73
N PRO A 666 -9.77 9.20 -14.80
CA PRO A 666 -9.22 9.95 -13.67
C PRO A 666 -10.21 10.95 -13.08
N GLU A 667 -10.55 10.80 -11.81
CA GLU A 667 -11.47 11.70 -11.10
C GLU A 667 -10.73 12.94 -10.59
N PRO A 668 -10.97 14.14 -11.16
CA PRO A 668 -10.24 15.36 -10.82
C PRO A 668 -10.51 15.90 -9.41
N ARG A 669 -11.58 15.47 -8.74
CA ARG A 669 -11.84 15.79 -7.32
C ARG A 669 -10.88 15.06 -6.37
N SER A 670 -10.23 14.02 -6.89
CA SER A 670 -9.30 13.15 -6.17
C SER A 670 -7.92 13.18 -6.83
N GLU A 671 -7.09 12.20 -6.52
CA GLU A 671 -5.80 11.97 -7.15
C GLU A 671 -5.85 11.51 -8.62
N GLY A 672 -6.95 10.86 -9.03
CA GLY A 672 -7.16 10.44 -10.42
C GLY A 672 -6.24 9.33 -10.94
N TRP A 673 -5.34 8.77 -10.12
CA TRP A 673 -4.39 7.72 -10.53
C TRP A 673 -4.57 6.40 -9.78
N ARG A 674 -5.43 6.31 -8.78
CA ARG A 674 -5.55 5.09 -7.97
C ARG A 674 -6.46 4.07 -8.63
N TRP A 675 -5.93 2.87 -8.86
CA TRP A 675 -6.72 1.73 -9.36
C TRP A 675 -7.84 1.35 -8.38
N ASP A 676 -7.58 1.47 -7.08
CA ASP A 676 -8.48 1.08 -6.01
C ASP A 676 -9.53 2.15 -5.64
N GLY A 677 -9.58 3.28 -6.36
CA GLY A 677 -10.64 4.29 -6.27
C GLY A 677 -11.81 3.93 -7.19
N PRO A 678 -12.99 3.51 -6.68
CA PRO A 678 -14.13 3.15 -7.53
C PRO A 678 -14.62 4.28 -8.43
N TYR A 679 -14.43 5.52 -7.98
CA TYR A 679 -14.75 6.75 -8.71
C TYR A 679 -13.86 7.00 -9.95
N ASN A 680 -12.71 6.32 -10.05
CA ASN A 680 -11.86 6.39 -11.25
C ASN A 680 -12.34 5.44 -12.37
N TRP A 681 -13.49 4.79 -12.20
CA TRP A 681 -14.00 3.78 -13.12
C TRP A 681 -15.39 4.12 -13.62
N SER A 682 -15.62 3.89 -14.92
CA SER A 682 -16.87 4.22 -15.61
C SER A 682 -18.15 3.58 -15.04
N LEU A 683 -18.00 2.54 -14.20
CA LEU A 683 -19.12 1.83 -13.58
C LEU A 683 -19.22 2.06 -12.06
N GLY A 684 -18.46 3.02 -11.50
CA GLY A 684 -18.49 3.30 -10.05
C GLY A 684 -17.99 2.14 -9.17
N ARG A 685 -17.21 1.22 -9.76
CA ARG A 685 -16.60 0.06 -9.08
C ARG A 685 -15.21 -0.23 -9.61
N VAL A 686 -14.37 -0.79 -8.75
CA VAL A 686 -13.08 -1.34 -9.17
C VAL A 686 -13.28 -2.58 -10.07
N PRO A 687 -12.37 -2.82 -11.03
CA PRO A 687 -12.40 -4.04 -11.84
C PRO A 687 -12.32 -5.31 -10.98
N GLN A 688 -13.00 -6.37 -11.41
CA GLN A 688 -13.09 -7.67 -10.77
C GLN A 688 -12.80 -8.80 -11.78
N GLY A 689 -12.90 -10.04 -11.32
CA GLY A 689 -12.63 -11.23 -12.13
C GLY A 689 -13.43 -11.28 -13.44
N GLY A 690 -12.74 -11.46 -14.56
CA GLY A 690 -13.30 -11.56 -15.90
C GLY A 690 -13.58 -10.24 -16.59
N ASP A 691 -13.44 -9.10 -15.91
CA ASP A 691 -13.65 -7.79 -16.55
C ASP A 691 -12.61 -7.52 -17.65
N SER A 692 -12.98 -6.67 -18.61
CA SER A 692 -12.06 -6.04 -19.54
C SER A 692 -11.84 -4.58 -19.14
N VAL A 693 -10.60 -4.10 -19.18
CA VAL A 693 -10.24 -2.77 -18.70
C VAL A 693 -9.59 -1.97 -19.82
N ALA A 694 -10.01 -0.72 -20.00
CA ALA A 694 -9.36 0.26 -20.86
C ALA A 694 -8.80 1.41 -20.02
N LEU A 695 -7.49 1.65 -20.10
CA LEU A 695 -6.83 2.75 -19.38
C LEU A 695 -6.91 4.09 -20.12
N ASN A 696 -7.23 4.07 -21.42
CA ASN A 696 -7.31 5.28 -22.26
C ASN A 696 -6.05 6.18 -22.19
N GLY A 697 -4.86 5.58 -22.06
CA GLY A 697 -3.62 6.34 -21.95
C GLY A 697 -3.37 6.94 -20.56
N ALA A 698 -4.13 6.55 -19.53
CA ALA A 698 -3.94 7.01 -18.16
C ALA A 698 -2.83 6.25 -17.43
N ASP A 699 -2.43 6.77 -16.26
CA ASP A 699 -1.27 6.30 -15.50
C ASP A 699 -1.66 5.71 -14.13
N PRO A 700 -2.45 4.61 -14.08
CA PRO A 700 -2.94 4.10 -12.80
C PRO A 700 -1.86 3.39 -11.98
N VAL A 701 -2.04 3.41 -10.67
CA VAL A 701 -1.23 2.72 -9.67
C VAL A 701 -2.10 1.67 -8.97
N ALA A 702 -1.66 0.41 -9.01
CA ALA A 702 -2.40 -0.76 -8.50
C ALA A 702 -1.54 -1.62 -7.58
N GLY A 703 -2.08 -2.12 -6.45
CA GLY A 703 -1.26 -2.99 -5.61
C GLY A 703 -1.89 -3.80 -4.48
N TRP A 704 -3.17 -3.69 -4.16
CA TRP A 704 -3.74 -4.52 -3.08
C TRP A 704 -4.49 -5.77 -3.58
N GLN A 705 -5.02 -5.75 -4.80
CA GLN A 705 -5.94 -6.78 -5.28
C GLN A 705 -5.25 -7.89 -6.07
N ASN A 706 -5.74 -9.11 -5.87
CA ASN A 706 -5.66 -10.13 -6.89
C ASN A 706 -6.77 -9.94 -7.90
N ILE A 707 -6.42 -9.90 -9.17
CA ILE A 707 -7.38 -9.67 -10.24
C ILE A 707 -7.07 -10.54 -11.45
N HIS A 708 -8.12 -11.05 -12.09
CA HIS A 708 -8.05 -11.69 -13.40
C HIS A 708 -8.87 -10.87 -14.38
N LEU A 709 -8.21 -10.30 -15.38
CA LEU A 709 -8.84 -9.54 -16.45
C LEU A 709 -8.86 -10.36 -17.74
N ALA A 710 -10.00 -10.34 -18.41
CA ALA A 710 -10.13 -10.90 -19.75
C ALA A 710 -9.32 -10.08 -20.77
N ALA A 711 -9.23 -8.76 -20.57
CA ALA A 711 -8.37 -7.90 -21.37
C ALA A 711 -7.93 -6.67 -20.58
N LEU A 712 -6.69 -6.22 -20.82
CA LEU A 712 -6.20 -4.91 -20.43
C LEU A 712 -5.76 -4.15 -21.69
N ASP A 713 -6.44 -3.06 -22.00
CA ASP A 713 -6.05 -2.13 -23.05
C ASP A 713 -5.42 -0.88 -22.42
N LEU A 714 -4.12 -0.70 -22.66
CA LEU A 714 -3.39 0.48 -22.20
C LEU A 714 -3.88 1.77 -22.92
N GLY A 715 -4.47 1.67 -24.11
CA GLY A 715 -4.65 2.82 -24.99
C GLY A 715 -3.29 3.33 -25.49
N ALA A 716 -3.19 4.63 -25.80
CA ALA A 716 -1.95 5.21 -26.31
C ALA A 716 -1.10 5.81 -25.17
N ASN A 717 0.12 5.28 -25.00
CA ASN A 717 1.15 5.79 -24.09
C ASN A 717 0.75 5.80 -22.59
N ALA A 718 -0.05 4.84 -22.13
CA ALA A 718 -0.33 4.71 -20.69
C ALA A 718 0.90 4.24 -19.91
N ASN A 719 0.94 4.57 -18.61
CA ASN A 719 1.91 4.04 -17.66
C ASN A 719 1.23 3.36 -16.47
N LEU A 720 1.12 2.03 -16.51
CA LEU A 720 0.61 1.24 -15.38
C LEU A 720 1.74 0.93 -14.40
N ILE A 721 1.56 1.27 -13.12
CA ILE A 721 2.44 0.81 -12.04
C ILE A 721 1.69 -0.25 -11.22
N ARG A 722 2.29 -1.43 -11.07
CA ARG A 722 1.83 -2.48 -10.18
C ARG A 722 2.86 -2.76 -9.10
N PHE A 723 2.49 -2.65 -7.83
CA PHE A 723 3.43 -2.80 -6.69
C PHE A 723 3.06 -3.93 -5.69
N GLY A 724 1.90 -4.56 -5.83
CA GLY A 724 1.51 -5.70 -5.01
C GLY A 724 0.40 -6.55 -5.62
N GLY A 725 0.15 -7.72 -5.00
CA GLY A 725 -0.84 -8.71 -5.45
C GLY A 725 -0.55 -9.31 -6.83
N ARG A 726 -1.47 -10.15 -7.35
CA ARG A 726 -1.38 -10.77 -8.68
C ARG A 726 -2.39 -10.23 -9.69
N MET A 727 -1.94 -9.90 -10.90
CA MET A 727 -2.80 -9.57 -12.03
C MET A 727 -2.65 -10.64 -13.12
N VAL A 728 -3.73 -11.36 -13.42
CA VAL A 728 -3.81 -12.31 -14.53
C VAL A 728 -4.46 -11.61 -15.72
N LEU A 729 -3.80 -11.64 -16.88
CA LEU A 729 -4.23 -11.00 -18.11
C LEU A 729 -4.36 -12.05 -19.21
N ASP A 730 -5.57 -12.31 -19.68
CA ASP A 730 -5.76 -13.18 -20.85
C ASP A 730 -5.26 -12.48 -22.12
N ALA A 731 -5.51 -11.18 -22.25
CA ALA A 731 -5.03 -10.33 -23.34
C ALA A 731 -4.52 -8.97 -22.85
N LEU A 732 -3.46 -8.49 -23.49
CA LEU A 732 -2.89 -7.16 -23.30
C LEU A 732 -2.78 -6.42 -24.65
N SER A 733 -3.25 -5.17 -24.70
CA SER A 733 -3.18 -4.31 -25.89
C SER A 733 -2.82 -2.85 -25.57
N GLY A 734 -2.73 -2.02 -26.61
CA GLY A 734 -2.30 -0.63 -26.56
C GLY A 734 -0.78 -0.44 -26.71
N SER A 735 -0.29 0.71 -26.28
CA SER A 735 1.13 1.04 -26.23
C SER A 735 1.43 1.81 -24.94
N GLY A 736 2.65 1.71 -24.42
CA GLY A 736 3.05 2.39 -23.19
C GLY A 736 3.98 1.56 -22.31
N THR A 737 3.96 1.86 -21.02
CA THR A 737 4.84 1.24 -20.02
C THR A 737 4.03 0.50 -18.96
N ILE A 738 4.57 -0.64 -18.52
CA ILE A 738 4.09 -1.37 -17.35
C ILE A 738 5.29 -1.55 -16.41
N THR A 739 5.22 -0.98 -15.21
CA THR A 739 6.21 -1.21 -14.16
C THR A 739 5.64 -2.19 -13.15
N VAL A 740 6.25 -3.36 -13.03
CA VAL A 740 5.93 -4.37 -12.02
C VAL A 740 7.02 -4.33 -10.97
N ARG A 741 6.71 -3.77 -9.82
CA ARG A 741 7.69 -3.58 -8.76
C ARG A 741 7.30 -4.25 -7.46
N ASP A 742 8.26 -4.30 -6.56
CA ASP A 742 8.08 -4.79 -5.20
C ASP A 742 7.57 -6.25 -5.14
N SER A 743 6.39 -6.47 -4.57
CA SER A 743 5.79 -7.81 -4.42
C SER A 743 4.73 -8.12 -5.49
N ALA A 744 4.61 -7.28 -6.52
CA ALA A 744 3.65 -7.48 -7.61
C ALA A 744 4.00 -8.66 -8.52
N GLU A 745 2.95 -9.27 -9.06
CA GLU A 745 3.05 -10.28 -10.13
C GLU A 745 2.07 -9.97 -11.26
N ILE A 746 2.51 -10.19 -12.50
CA ILE A 746 1.66 -10.25 -13.70
C ILE A 746 1.77 -11.63 -14.33
N TYR A 747 0.63 -12.26 -14.59
CA TYR A 747 0.52 -13.48 -15.39
C TYR A 747 -0.06 -13.09 -16.73
N LEU A 748 0.67 -13.34 -17.81
CA LEU A 748 0.34 -12.83 -19.14
C LEU A 748 0.08 -13.98 -20.11
N GLY A 749 -1.12 -13.99 -20.69
CA GLY A 749 -1.56 -14.96 -21.67
C GLY A 749 -1.16 -14.58 -23.09
N ALA A 750 -1.55 -13.39 -23.55
CA ALA A 750 -1.27 -12.91 -24.91
C ALA A 750 -1.06 -11.39 -24.97
N VAL A 751 -0.32 -10.93 -26.00
CA VAL A 751 -0.16 -9.50 -26.34
C VAL A 751 -0.51 -9.30 -27.81
N SER A 752 -1.43 -8.38 -28.11
CA SER A 752 -1.96 -8.20 -29.47
C SER A 752 -1.52 -6.93 -30.19
N SER A 753 -0.73 -6.05 -29.57
CA SER A 753 -0.27 -4.79 -30.16
C SER A 753 1.18 -4.46 -29.82
N SER A 754 1.86 -3.72 -30.70
CA SER A 754 3.26 -3.36 -30.53
C SER A 754 3.47 -2.12 -29.67
N GLY A 755 4.67 -1.99 -29.09
CA GLY A 755 5.09 -0.79 -28.36
C GLY A 755 4.78 -0.81 -26.86
N ILE A 756 4.74 -2.00 -26.26
CA ILE A 756 4.66 -2.16 -24.81
C ILE A 756 6.07 -2.39 -24.26
N ALA A 757 6.47 -1.59 -23.28
CA ALA A 757 7.68 -1.79 -22.51
C ALA A 757 7.31 -2.20 -21.07
N MET A 758 7.83 -3.31 -20.60
CA MET A 758 7.61 -3.79 -19.24
C MET A 758 8.92 -3.79 -18.47
N THR A 759 8.91 -3.20 -17.27
CA THR A 759 10.04 -3.20 -16.35
C THR A 759 9.67 -3.97 -15.09
N LEU A 760 10.49 -4.93 -14.69
CA LEU A 760 10.36 -5.69 -13.45
C LEU A 760 11.40 -5.20 -12.45
N GLU A 761 10.99 -4.43 -11.44
CA GLU A 761 11.84 -3.92 -10.36
C GLU A 761 11.60 -4.76 -9.10
N ASP A 762 12.34 -5.85 -8.92
CA ASP A 762 12.05 -6.91 -7.94
C ASP A 762 10.72 -7.67 -8.15
N GLY A 763 9.84 -7.22 -9.06
CA GLY A 763 8.54 -7.81 -9.37
C GLY A 763 8.58 -9.08 -10.25
N GLY A 764 7.40 -9.65 -10.52
CA GLY A 764 7.26 -10.92 -11.25
C GLY A 764 6.44 -10.84 -12.54
N LEU A 765 6.90 -11.50 -13.58
CA LEU A 765 6.19 -11.82 -14.82
C LEU A 765 6.18 -13.33 -15.04
N LEU A 766 4.99 -13.90 -15.23
CA LEU A 766 4.79 -15.28 -15.65
C LEU A 766 4.10 -15.31 -17.00
N LEU A 767 4.75 -15.85 -18.02
CA LEU A 767 4.16 -16.05 -19.34
C LEU A 767 3.44 -17.41 -19.37
N THR A 768 2.12 -17.33 -19.53
CA THR A 768 1.19 -18.47 -19.57
C THR A 768 0.77 -18.82 -21.00
N GLY A 769 1.02 -17.92 -21.97
CA GLY A 769 0.81 -18.14 -23.39
C GLY A 769 1.89 -17.48 -24.25
N SER A 770 1.69 -17.48 -25.57
CA SER A 770 2.69 -17.01 -26.53
C SER A 770 2.58 -15.50 -26.77
N VAL A 771 3.69 -14.81 -26.53
CA VAL A 771 3.86 -13.37 -26.79
C VAL A 771 4.80 -13.21 -27.99
N ALA A 772 4.26 -12.73 -29.11
CA ALA A 772 5.00 -12.45 -30.33
C ALA A 772 5.02 -10.95 -30.65
N ASP A 773 6.20 -10.45 -31.03
CA ASP A 773 6.42 -9.20 -31.76
C ASP A 773 6.10 -7.87 -31.06
N ASN A 774 5.84 -7.87 -29.74
CA ASN A 774 5.13 -6.76 -29.11
C ASN A 774 5.62 -6.27 -27.73
N LEU A 775 6.68 -6.89 -27.16
CA LEU A 775 7.12 -6.62 -25.78
C LEU A 775 8.63 -6.36 -25.69
N SER A 776 9.02 -5.20 -25.18
CA SER A 776 10.35 -4.98 -24.58
C SER A 776 10.28 -5.27 -23.09
N LEU A 777 11.28 -5.98 -22.56
CA LEU A 777 11.30 -6.42 -21.17
C LEU A 777 12.61 -6.04 -20.49
N THR A 778 12.54 -5.35 -19.36
CA THR A 778 13.67 -5.06 -18.49
C THR A 778 13.48 -5.77 -17.15
N CYS A 779 14.51 -6.44 -16.69
CA CYS A 779 14.54 -7.25 -15.48
C CYS A 779 15.64 -6.73 -14.55
N GLU A 780 15.25 -6.13 -13.42
CA GLU A 780 16.15 -5.47 -12.46
C GLU A 780 15.98 -6.05 -11.04
N GLY A 781 17.09 -6.15 -10.31
CA GLY A 781 17.10 -6.61 -8.92
C GLY A 781 16.72 -8.09 -8.77
N LEU A 782 15.83 -8.39 -7.83
CA LEU A 782 15.29 -9.72 -7.53
C LEU A 782 14.07 -10.08 -8.40
N CYS A 783 14.01 -9.54 -9.62
CA CYS A 783 12.90 -9.81 -10.55
C CYS A 783 12.76 -11.30 -10.90
N GLU A 784 11.55 -11.71 -11.29
CA GLU A 784 11.31 -13.03 -11.88
C GLU A 784 10.61 -12.86 -13.23
N ALA A 785 11.21 -13.34 -14.31
CA ALA A 785 10.59 -13.39 -15.64
C ALA A 785 10.63 -14.84 -16.15
N ILE A 786 9.48 -15.52 -16.08
CA ILE A 786 9.37 -16.97 -16.24
C ILE A 786 8.45 -17.32 -17.40
N ILE A 787 8.91 -18.21 -18.29
CA ILE A 787 8.14 -18.79 -19.39
C ILE A 787 7.70 -20.20 -19.00
N GLN A 788 6.39 -20.43 -18.99
CA GLN A 788 5.83 -21.74 -18.65
C GLN A 788 5.82 -22.73 -19.83
N PRO A 789 5.72 -24.05 -19.56
CA PRO A 789 5.45 -25.04 -20.60
C PRO A 789 4.24 -24.68 -21.46
N GLY A 790 4.41 -24.71 -22.78
CA GLY A 790 3.40 -24.31 -23.76
C GLY A 790 3.39 -22.82 -24.12
N ALA A 791 4.13 -21.99 -23.38
CA ALA A 791 4.30 -20.56 -23.66
C ALA A 791 5.56 -20.28 -24.50
N ALA A 792 5.57 -19.12 -25.15
CA ALA A 792 6.72 -18.63 -25.90
C ALA A 792 6.87 -17.11 -25.76
N LEU A 793 8.11 -16.64 -25.67
CA LEU A 793 8.45 -15.23 -25.73
C LEU A 793 9.32 -14.97 -26.96
N THR A 794 8.89 -14.06 -27.83
CA THR A 794 9.72 -13.54 -28.92
C THR A 794 10.08 -12.09 -28.64
N ILE A 795 11.37 -11.81 -28.50
CA ILE A 795 11.91 -10.46 -28.56
C ILE A 795 12.13 -10.14 -30.03
N ALA A 796 11.28 -9.31 -30.63
CA ALA A 796 11.32 -9.03 -32.05
C ALA A 796 12.33 -7.93 -32.43
N PRO A 797 12.65 -7.77 -33.72
CA PRO A 797 13.52 -6.68 -34.16
C PRO A 797 13.03 -5.32 -33.66
N GLY A 798 13.93 -4.54 -33.06
CA GLY A 798 13.61 -3.25 -32.45
C GLY A 798 13.15 -3.33 -30.98
N GLN A 799 12.95 -4.53 -30.43
CA GLN A 799 12.69 -4.76 -29.00
C GLN A 799 13.94 -5.23 -28.28
N THR A 800 13.93 -5.09 -26.96
CA THR A 800 15.06 -5.48 -26.12
C THR A 800 14.58 -6.31 -24.93
N LEU A 801 15.32 -7.38 -24.62
CA LEU A 801 15.34 -8.03 -23.31
C LEU A 801 16.59 -7.58 -22.57
N THR A 802 16.42 -6.79 -21.51
CA THR A 802 17.50 -6.34 -20.63
C THR A 802 17.45 -7.09 -19.32
N ILE A 803 18.58 -7.65 -18.91
CA ILE A 803 18.77 -8.33 -17.64
C ILE A 803 19.88 -7.61 -16.88
N ASP A 804 19.51 -6.91 -15.81
CA ASP A 804 20.41 -6.05 -15.04
C ASP A 804 20.68 -6.63 -13.64
N GLY A 805 21.94 -6.92 -13.37
CA GLY A 805 22.43 -7.42 -12.09
C GLY A 805 22.61 -8.94 -12.03
N ASP A 806 22.84 -9.45 -10.83
CA ASP A 806 23.18 -10.87 -10.55
C ASP A 806 22.15 -11.64 -9.70
N ALA A 807 21.00 -11.03 -9.41
CA ALA A 807 19.99 -11.58 -8.50
C ALA A 807 18.69 -12.02 -9.19
N GLY A 808 18.46 -11.62 -10.44
CA GLY A 808 17.23 -11.87 -11.17
C GLY A 808 17.09 -13.33 -11.61
N LYS A 809 15.84 -13.82 -11.64
CA LYS A 809 15.51 -15.14 -12.19
C LYS A 809 14.79 -14.98 -13.52
N VAL A 810 15.53 -15.14 -14.61
CA VAL A 810 14.98 -15.06 -15.98
C VAL A 810 15.07 -16.43 -16.63
N GLY A 811 14.02 -16.88 -17.30
CA GLY A 811 14.05 -18.13 -18.07
C GLY A 811 12.78 -18.95 -17.94
N PHE A 812 12.90 -20.18 -17.45
CA PHE A 812 11.87 -21.20 -17.62
C PHE A 812 11.54 -21.89 -16.29
N ASP A 813 10.27 -22.20 -16.06
CA ASP A 813 9.83 -23.04 -14.94
C ASP A 813 8.45 -23.63 -15.25
N GLY A 814 8.15 -24.82 -14.73
CA GLY A 814 6.84 -25.43 -14.78
C GLY A 814 6.83 -26.96 -14.69
N ALA A 815 5.64 -27.48 -14.39
CA ALA A 815 5.36 -28.91 -14.34
C ALA A 815 4.92 -29.46 -15.70
N GLY A 816 5.18 -30.74 -15.98
CA GLY A 816 4.47 -31.50 -17.03
C GLY A 816 5.25 -31.84 -18.31
N GLY A 817 6.53 -31.51 -18.41
CA GLY A 817 7.42 -31.92 -19.52
C GLY A 817 7.25 -31.12 -20.82
N GLY A 818 6.42 -30.08 -20.84
CA GLY A 818 6.16 -29.30 -22.05
C GLY A 818 7.31 -28.35 -22.42
N THR A 819 7.35 -27.96 -23.70
CA THR A 819 8.35 -27.02 -24.23
C THR A 819 8.00 -25.58 -23.87
N ALA A 820 8.99 -24.82 -23.41
CA ALA A 820 8.91 -23.37 -23.23
C ALA A 820 9.99 -22.71 -24.09
N THR A 821 9.64 -21.68 -24.87
CA THR A 821 10.54 -21.13 -25.90
C THR A 821 10.85 -19.66 -25.71
N LEU A 822 12.12 -19.30 -25.78
CA LEU A 822 12.59 -17.92 -25.93
C LEU A 822 13.21 -17.73 -27.32
N THR A 823 12.69 -16.80 -28.11
CA THR A 823 13.23 -16.43 -29.43
C THR A 823 13.78 -15.00 -29.36
N LEU A 824 15.05 -14.84 -29.71
CA LEU A 824 15.77 -13.57 -29.66
C LEU A 824 16.03 -13.09 -31.10
N ALA A 825 15.10 -12.33 -31.68
CA ALA A 825 15.27 -11.68 -32.98
C ALA A 825 15.65 -10.19 -32.85
N GLY A 826 15.37 -9.56 -31.71
CA GLY A 826 15.85 -8.24 -31.29
C GLY A 826 17.09 -8.32 -30.40
N SER A 827 17.28 -7.33 -29.53
CA SER A 827 18.46 -7.23 -28.68
C SER A 827 18.31 -7.98 -27.36
N LEU A 828 19.35 -8.72 -26.95
CA LEU A 828 19.52 -9.24 -25.60
C LEU A 828 20.66 -8.48 -24.93
N GLN A 829 20.38 -7.85 -23.80
CA GLN A 829 21.37 -7.11 -23.02
C GLN A 829 21.54 -7.73 -21.64
N PHE A 830 22.79 -8.04 -21.28
CA PHE A 830 23.19 -8.36 -19.91
C PHE A 830 23.99 -7.19 -19.33
N VAL A 831 23.60 -6.71 -18.14
CA VAL A 831 24.36 -5.76 -17.35
C VAL A 831 24.87 -6.47 -16.10
N ALA A 832 26.18 -6.41 -15.87
CA ALA A 832 26.81 -7.09 -14.75
C ALA A 832 26.34 -6.55 -13.40
N GLY A 833 26.05 -7.46 -12.48
CA GLY A 833 25.95 -7.13 -11.06
C GLY A 833 27.33 -7.01 -10.41
N PRO A 834 27.40 -6.81 -9.08
CA PRO A 834 28.66 -6.65 -8.37
C PRO A 834 29.62 -7.84 -8.52
N THR A 835 29.11 -9.06 -8.75
CA THR A 835 29.94 -10.27 -8.78
C THR A 835 29.66 -11.24 -9.92
N ALA A 836 28.51 -11.14 -10.59
CA ALA A 836 28.12 -12.06 -11.65
C ALA A 836 27.10 -11.43 -12.61
N PHE A 837 26.49 -12.27 -13.45
CA PHE A 837 25.29 -11.97 -14.21
C PHE A 837 24.13 -12.83 -13.69
N SER A 838 22.92 -12.32 -13.81
CA SER A 838 21.73 -13.15 -13.81
C SER A 838 21.74 -14.03 -15.07
N VAL A 839 21.25 -15.26 -14.97
CA VAL A 839 21.39 -16.28 -16.03
C VAL A 839 20.02 -16.65 -16.57
N ILE A 840 19.88 -16.73 -17.89
CA ILE A 840 18.70 -17.33 -18.53
C ILE A 840 18.79 -18.83 -18.40
N ARG A 841 17.92 -19.44 -17.58
CA ARG A 841 17.93 -20.89 -17.35
C ARG A 841 16.61 -21.44 -16.83
N GLU A 842 16.58 -22.74 -16.59
CA GLU A 842 15.52 -23.39 -15.82
C GLU A 842 15.67 -23.10 -14.32
N TRP A 843 14.58 -22.63 -13.73
CA TRP A 843 14.45 -22.33 -12.32
C TRP A 843 13.49 -23.30 -11.66
N ASP A 844 13.61 -23.40 -10.33
CA ASP A 844 12.59 -24.00 -9.47
C ASP A 844 12.09 -22.85 -8.60
N THR A 845 11.08 -22.13 -9.10
CA THR A 845 10.49 -20.97 -8.44
C THR A 845 9.36 -21.36 -7.49
N GLY A 846 9.00 -22.65 -7.42
CA GLY A 846 7.92 -23.16 -6.58
C GLY A 846 6.51 -22.79 -7.07
N LEU A 847 6.31 -22.65 -8.38
CA LEU A 847 4.98 -22.43 -8.96
C LEU A 847 4.00 -23.59 -8.63
N PRO A 848 2.71 -23.30 -8.38
CA PRO A 848 1.73 -24.29 -7.95
C PRO A 848 1.58 -25.43 -8.96
N GLY A 849 1.60 -26.67 -8.46
CA GLY A 849 1.62 -27.91 -9.27
C GLY A 849 2.85 -28.79 -9.03
N LEU A 850 3.82 -28.32 -8.24
CA LEU A 850 5.00 -29.06 -7.81
C LEU A 850 4.87 -29.38 -6.32
N ASP A 851 5.06 -30.65 -5.93
CA ASP A 851 4.99 -31.09 -4.53
C ASP A 851 5.91 -30.22 -3.64
N ALA A 852 5.29 -29.42 -2.76
CA ALA A 852 5.88 -28.39 -1.93
C ALA A 852 6.81 -28.89 -0.78
N TYR A 853 7.53 -30.00 -0.99
CA TYR A 853 8.35 -30.60 0.05
C TYR A 853 9.81 -30.75 -0.37
N ASN A 854 10.59 -29.69 -0.15
CA ASN A 854 12.06 -29.70 0.05
C ASN A 854 12.85 -30.64 -0.87
N ARG A 855 12.40 -30.80 -2.11
CA ARG A 855 13.03 -31.64 -3.12
C ARG A 855 12.98 -30.90 -4.44
N PRO A 856 14.05 -30.98 -5.24
CA PRO A 856 13.90 -30.75 -6.66
C PRO A 856 12.93 -31.83 -7.16
N VAL A 857 11.68 -31.44 -7.43
CA VAL A 857 10.90 -32.18 -8.42
C VAL A 857 11.75 -32.11 -9.70
N PRO A 858 11.97 -33.23 -10.43
CA PRO A 858 12.76 -33.18 -11.64
C PRO A 858 12.19 -32.08 -12.55
N ARG A 859 13.07 -31.16 -12.95
CA ARG A 859 12.76 -30.08 -13.88
C ARG A 859 12.04 -30.70 -15.06
N SER A 860 10.82 -30.24 -15.30
CA SER A 860 9.96 -30.80 -16.34
C SER A 860 9.54 -29.71 -17.31
N VAL A 861 10.40 -28.74 -17.57
CA VAL A 861 10.25 -27.85 -18.71
C VAL A 861 11.34 -28.24 -19.70
N ALA A 862 10.97 -28.39 -20.98
CA ALA A 862 11.96 -28.54 -22.04
C ALA A 862 12.31 -27.15 -22.57
N SER A 863 13.35 -26.53 -22.00
CA SER A 863 13.72 -25.14 -22.32
C SER A 863 14.36 -25.03 -23.72
N THR A 864 13.84 -24.14 -24.55
CA THR A 864 14.37 -23.89 -25.90
C THR A 864 14.71 -22.41 -26.08
N VAL A 865 15.93 -22.13 -26.52
CA VAL A 865 16.40 -20.77 -26.87
C VAL A 865 16.81 -20.72 -28.33
N VAL A 866 16.25 -19.77 -29.07
CA VAL A 866 16.56 -19.50 -30.49
C VAL A 866 17.25 -18.14 -30.60
N LEU A 867 18.50 -18.13 -31.06
CA LEU A 867 19.32 -16.95 -31.25
C LEU A 867 19.16 -16.38 -32.67
N GLY A 868 19.09 -15.05 -32.81
CA GLY A 868 18.99 -14.40 -34.11
C GLY A 868 19.32 -12.91 -34.15
N GLY A 869 19.10 -12.17 -33.08
CA GLY A 869 19.36 -10.73 -32.98
C GLY A 869 20.70 -10.39 -32.32
N ASP A 870 20.80 -9.22 -31.70
CA ASP A 870 22.06 -8.70 -31.17
C ASP A 870 22.28 -9.10 -29.70
N LEU A 871 23.52 -9.38 -29.32
CA LEU A 871 23.93 -9.58 -27.92
C LEU A 871 24.79 -8.41 -27.44
N ILE A 872 24.39 -7.78 -26.34
CA ILE A 872 25.15 -6.75 -25.64
C ILE A 872 25.48 -7.25 -24.24
N VAL A 873 26.75 -7.22 -23.85
CA VAL A 873 27.19 -7.63 -22.51
C VAL A 873 28.05 -6.55 -21.88
N ASP A 874 27.53 -5.90 -20.85
CA ASP A 874 28.29 -4.98 -20.03
C ASP A 874 28.99 -5.74 -18.91
N VAL A 875 30.33 -5.80 -18.95
CA VAL A 875 31.17 -6.50 -17.97
C VAL A 875 31.74 -5.57 -16.90
N THR A 876 31.24 -4.34 -16.81
CA THR A 876 31.73 -3.34 -15.85
C THR A 876 31.76 -3.92 -14.43
N GLY A 877 32.93 -3.87 -13.79
CA GLY A 877 33.10 -4.29 -12.40
C GLY A 877 33.33 -5.79 -12.18
N LEU A 878 33.23 -6.64 -13.21
CA LEU A 878 33.48 -8.07 -13.07
C LEU A 878 34.97 -8.40 -13.05
N ALA A 879 35.33 -9.39 -12.24
CA ALA A 879 36.67 -9.98 -12.25
C ALA A 879 36.87 -10.89 -13.49
N PRO A 880 38.10 -11.07 -13.98
CA PRO A 880 38.40 -12.02 -15.05
C PRO A 880 37.96 -13.44 -14.69
N ASN A 881 36.99 -13.98 -15.44
CA ASN A 881 36.45 -15.33 -15.25
C ASN A 881 35.60 -15.74 -16.47
N VAL A 882 35.10 -16.97 -16.48
CA VAL A 882 34.05 -17.42 -17.39
C VAL A 882 32.71 -17.35 -16.66
N TYR A 883 31.78 -16.58 -17.21
CA TYR A 883 30.42 -16.44 -16.71
C TYR A 883 29.43 -17.08 -17.69
N THR A 884 28.42 -17.75 -17.16
CA THR A 884 27.31 -18.29 -17.96
C THR A 884 26.25 -17.20 -18.12
N LEU A 885 25.76 -17.01 -19.34
CA LEU A 885 24.68 -16.07 -19.67
C LEU A 885 23.37 -16.82 -19.95
N ILE A 886 23.46 -17.94 -20.68
CA ILE A 886 22.32 -18.79 -21.04
C ILE A 886 22.66 -20.25 -20.76
N ALA A 887 21.74 -21.00 -20.18
CA ALA A 887 21.77 -22.45 -20.02
C ALA A 887 20.37 -23.05 -20.24
N ALA A 888 20.16 -23.72 -21.35
CA ALA A 888 18.88 -24.32 -21.75
C ALA A 888 19.06 -25.76 -22.27
N ASP A 889 17.98 -26.53 -22.36
CA ASP A 889 18.01 -27.89 -22.91
C ASP A 889 18.32 -27.91 -24.42
N SER A 890 17.81 -26.92 -25.14
CA SER A 890 18.02 -26.76 -26.58
C SER A 890 18.40 -25.33 -26.93
N LEU A 891 19.51 -25.18 -27.67
CA LEU A 891 20.01 -23.91 -28.17
C LEU A 891 20.24 -23.98 -29.68
N SER A 892 19.70 -23.02 -30.42
CA SER A 892 19.83 -22.96 -31.89
C SER A 892 20.03 -21.53 -32.40
N GLY A 893 20.46 -21.37 -33.66
CA GLY A 893 20.74 -20.06 -34.26
C GLY A 893 22.08 -19.46 -33.83
N ASP A 894 22.35 -18.21 -34.22
CA ASP A 894 23.52 -17.39 -33.88
C ASP A 894 23.05 -15.96 -33.58
N PHE A 895 23.81 -15.20 -32.79
CA PHE A 895 23.59 -13.76 -32.70
C PHE A 895 24.05 -13.07 -33.99
N ALA A 896 23.29 -12.08 -34.45
CA ALA A 896 23.65 -11.24 -35.59
C ALA A 896 24.90 -10.40 -35.32
N SER A 897 25.02 -9.90 -34.08
CA SER A 897 26.22 -9.22 -33.60
C SER A 897 26.44 -9.47 -32.11
N THR A 898 27.66 -9.22 -31.64
CA THR A 898 28.00 -9.27 -30.22
C THR A 898 28.85 -8.08 -29.86
N GLN A 899 28.43 -7.36 -28.83
CA GLN A 899 29.13 -6.21 -28.29
C GLN A 899 29.42 -6.44 -26.81
N VAL A 900 30.68 -6.22 -26.41
CA VAL A 900 31.09 -6.21 -25.01
C VAL A 900 31.45 -4.78 -24.62
N THR A 901 30.86 -4.27 -23.55
CA THR A 901 31.12 -2.93 -22.99
C THR A 901 31.64 -3.03 -21.56
N GLY A 902 32.18 -1.95 -21.00
CA GLY A 902 32.67 -1.95 -19.61
C GLY A 902 34.00 -2.69 -19.38
N GLY A 903 34.54 -3.32 -20.42
CA GLY A 903 35.78 -4.09 -20.38
C GLY A 903 36.00 -4.87 -21.67
N THR A 904 36.81 -5.93 -21.61
CA THR A 904 37.07 -6.84 -22.72
C THR A 904 36.62 -8.26 -22.37
N GLY A 905 36.10 -8.97 -23.36
CA GLY A 905 35.73 -10.37 -23.19
C GLY A 905 35.35 -11.02 -24.51
N THR A 906 35.28 -12.36 -24.48
CA THR A 906 34.94 -13.18 -25.65
C THR A 906 33.70 -14.02 -25.34
N VAL A 907 32.67 -13.92 -26.18
CA VAL A 907 31.46 -14.75 -26.07
C VAL A 907 31.67 -16.06 -26.82
N SER A 908 31.15 -17.16 -26.26
CA SER A 908 31.17 -18.50 -26.85
C SER A 908 29.77 -19.11 -26.78
N ILE A 909 29.37 -19.79 -27.87
CA ILE A 909 28.08 -20.46 -28.01
C ILE A 909 28.35 -21.96 -28.16
N ASP A 910 27.94 -22.76 -27.17
CA ASP A 910 27.99 -24.23 -27.21
C ASP A 910 26.57 -24.78 -27.32
N ARG A 911 26.17 -25.15 -28.54
CA ARG A 911 24.84 -25.68 -28.83
C ARG A 911 24.65 -27.11 -28.32
N ALA A 912 25.72 -27.89 -28.19
CA ALA A 912 25.63 -29.25 -27.70
C ALA A 912 25.40 -29.26 -26.18
N ALA A 913 25.99 -28.29 -25.47
CA ALA A 913 25.76 -28.07 -24.04
C ALA A 913 24.55 -27.16 -23.75
N GLY A 914 23.94 -26.56 -24.77
CA GLY A 914 22.84 -25.62 -24.61
C GLY A 914 23.23 -24.33 -23.88
N ALA A 915 24.48 -23.88 -24.04
CA ALA A 915 25.07 -22.81 -23.23
C ALA A 915 25.61 -21.64 -24.05
N VAL A 916 25.46 -20.43 -23.52
CA VAL A 916 26.19 -19.22 -23.94
C VAL A 916 26.99 -18.72 -22.75
N THR A 917 28.29 -18.50 -22.96
CA THR A 917 29.21 -18.02 -21.92
C THR A 917 30.01 -16.82 -22.39
N ILE A 918 30.40 -15.94 -21.47
CA ILE A 918 31.39 -14.90 -21.71
C ILE A 918 32.63 -15.14 -20.87
N LYS A 919 33.81 -15.09 -21.50
CA LYS A 919 35.09 -15.03 -20.81
C LYS A 919 35.51 -13.56 -20.71
N VAL A 920 35.56 -13.03 -19.50
CA VAL A 920 36.06 -11.67 -19.19
C VAL A 920 37.58 -11.75 -18.99
N ASP A 921 38.31 -10.83 -19.62
CA ASP A 921 39.79 -10.82 -19.64
C ASP A 921 40.43 -9.95 -18.55
#